data_AF-A0A954U8N8-F1
#
_entry.id   AF-A0A954U8N8-F1
#
_cell.length_a   1.000
_cell.length_b   1.000
_cell.length_c   1.000
_cell.angle_alpha   90.00
_cell.angle_beta   90.00
_cell.angle_gamma   90.00
#
_symmetry.space_group_name_H-M   'P 1'
#
loop_
_entity.id
_entity.type
_entity.pdbx_description
1 polymer ?
#
loop_
_entity_poly.entity_id
_entity_poly.type
_entity_poly.pdbx_seq_one_letter_code
_entity_poly.pdbx_strand_id
1 'polypeptide(L)'
;RWTIRQGAIRMWPALDEASQAAMPVTELSAPMLVAFCKAVGISLDVPIERLTVGQRRKLLYGTSDQWIELETEKGTRFEFQWKGLFPALEFAARLSPTLRSKLNPFVAEVACSACDGSRLNQDAGAVKFRGLTIGDYTQGTMKWFHEQVTGWKLSQREQEIAGELVRELIARSEFLLDVGLEYLSLSRPANTLSGGESQRIRLSSQLGSGLCGVLYVLDEPTIGLHPRDNLRLIGALKKLRDLGNTLLVVEHDRDVIESSDQICDFGPAAGRFGGELVAHGTPKQLMRDKASVTGPFLNDKQTIPVPARRRSEDMGTIRLRGARCHNLRDIDIDLPLCRLTVVTGPSGSGKSTLINDVLYPAMAKRLSKQSTKKIPFQSIDGIDLIDKVIRVDQSPIGSNPSSTPATYTGVFDLIRQLYSQLPNARAAGYTPRQFSFNVPGGRCEKCEGAGQLRIEMHFLPDVWVECDSCHGRRFTEDVLSIDYHGFSIHDVLEMQIGQAVEVFSNIPKIRRTLQTLVDVGLDYISLGQSAPTLSGGEAQRVKLAAELSRPDTGKTLYLLDEPTTGLHFGDIIKLLEVLQRLVDLGNTVLVIEHNLDVIKAADWVLDLGPEAGSAGGQLVFAGTPEGLVEHAEQTRPEVLDSDPSAKNGKPRSRSTSRKKKATETRVNDASGASEKLRSYTGEALIPLMRTAEYIEREAYDHRAAAKGQEGDLELEQIGRDTLLPWQADGQRWHTKDSVDRAGGQIRWERDILVKVIDALETVDGFAPTNWDNRSIVEVAGPVKSRGWFLHAITAETWLLKLKFRVPRRSFTKAQMLAIVELPTLNQMQEVEMYGNEPRVTARATGAWMELEIRPHTLAEIDSPKFWRWLRDASSAFLGKTAPMPETVEASDPKQHTPWRVLKQRWHSLRKGFPPGRTVVWPPETLSVFIQSVHQAAGGGKWRWDEQTTARYFLPGNSQPWIVLHTKRPEGLIAVLHGPAGYDPGDLKDSLPVKLQMTSRGRDEQQLQMAFTELQQPRDSVVKKLLTKHMQFVSRVKVK
;
A
#
# COMPACT_ATOMS: atom_id res chain seq x y z
N ARG A 1 21.52 10.18 -19.87
CA ARG A 1 20.70 10.61 -21.03
C ARG A 1 20.06 9.35 -21.63
N TRP A 2 18.76 9.34 -21.90
CA TRP A 2 18.00 8.11 -22.20
C TRP A 2 17.59 8.04 -23.67
N THR A 3 17.61 6.83 -24.25
CA THR A 3 17.13 6.52 -25.60
C THR A 3 15.68 6.01 -25.58
N ILE A 4 14.98 6.01 -26.72
CA ILE A 4 13.61 5.48 -26.79
C ILE A 4 13.61 3.98 -26.42
N ARG A 5 14.64 3.24 -26.85
CA ARG A 5 14.82 1.82 -26.51
C ARG A 5 14.87 1.57 -25.00
N GLN A 6 15.64 2.39 -24.28
CA GLN A 6 15.81 2.34 -22.82
C GLN A 6 14.60 2.85 -22.04
N GLY A 7 13.49 3.18 -22.70
CA GLY A 7 12.29 3.72 -22.04
C GLY A 7 12.40 5.20 -21.66
N ALA A 8 12.99 6.04 -22.53
CA ALA A 8 13.04 7.50 -22.32
C ALA A 8 11.66 8.14 -22.06
N ILE A 9 10.58 7.51 -22.53
CA ILE A 9 9.19 7.91 -22.25
C ILE A 9 8.60 6.87 -21.31
N ARG A 10 8.39 7.26 -20.04
CA ARG A 10 7.96 6.38 -18.95
C ARG A 10 6.58 5.72 -19.15
N MET A 11 5.73 6.31 -20.00
CA MET A 11 4.41 5.75 -20.35
C MET A 11 4.45 4.69 -21.45
N TRP A 12 5.64 4.43 -22.02
CA TRP A 12 5.84 3.39 -23.02
C TRP A 12 6.56 2.17 -22.45
N PRO A 13 6.35 1.01 -23.07
CA PRO A 13 7.13 -0.17 -22.75
C PRO A 13 8.60 0.10 -23.05
N ALA A 14 9.48 -0.26 -22.10
CA ALA A 14 10.90 -0.33 -22.40
C ALA A 14 11.12 -1.50 -23.37
N LEU A 15 11.88 -1.26 -24.44
CA LEU A 15 12.13 -2.26 -25.48
C LEU A 15 13.30 -3.19 -25.12
N ASP A 16 13.94 -2.98 -23.97
CA ASP A 16 15.02 -3.81 -23.42
C ASP A 16 14.48 -4.89 -22.47
N GLU A 17 14.94 -6.15 -22.60
CA GLU A 17 14.53 -7.30 -21.77
C GLU A 17 14.69 -7.07 -20.26
N ALA A 18 15.75 -6.35 -19.84
CA ALA A 18 16.03 -6.07 -18.43
C ALA A 18 15.06 -5.08 -17.76
N SER A 19 14.27 -4.32 -18.54
CA SER A 19 13.42 -3.22 -18.05
C SER A 19 11.91 -3.54 -18.10
N GLN A 20 11.53 -4.75 -18.52
CA GLN A 20 10.13 -5.19 -18.69
C GLN A 20 9.37 -5.40 -17.36
N ALA A 21 10.03 -5.25 -16.20
CA ALA A 21 9.43 -5.51 -14.89
C ALA A 21 8.42 -4.44 -14.40
N ALA A 22 8.30 -3.28 -15.07
CA ALA A 22 7.61 -2.12 -14.48
C ALA A 22 6.18 -1.84 -15.01
N MET A 23 5.78 -2.35 -16.18
CA MET A 23 4.41 -2.22 -16.71
C MET A 23 4.09 -3.37 -17.66
N PRO A 24 2.88 -3.98 -17.61
CA PRO A 24 2.49 -5.00 -18.58
C PRO A 24 2.41 -4.38 -19.97
N VAL A 25 3.39 -4.70 -20.80
CA VAL A 25 3.40 -4.38 -22.23
C VAL A 25 2.24 -5.13 -22.87
N THR A 26 1.23 -4.43 -23.36
CA THR A 26 0.22 -5.08 -24.21
C THR A 26 0.89 -5.51 -25.51
N GLU A 27 0.50 -6.68 -26.07
CA GLU A 27 1.09 -7.29 -27.28
C GLU A 27 1.27 -6.32 -28.47
N LEU A 28 0.55 -5.19 -28.48
CA LEU A 28 0.56 -4.20 -29.56
C LEU A 28 1.44 -2.96 -29.31
N SER A 29 1.73 -2.63 -28.06
CA SER A 29 2.31 -1.32 -27.71
C SER A 29 3.78 -1.15 -28.16
N ALA A 30 4.62 -2.16 -27.96
CA ALA A 30 6.02 -2.15 -28.41
C ALA A 30 6.14 -2.20 -29.95
N PRO A 31 5.42 -3.10 -30.67
CA PRO A 31 5.43 -3.11 -32.13
C PRO A 31 4.95 -1.80 -32.76
N MET A 32 3.88 -1.19 -32.23
CA MET A 32 3.38 0.12 -32.71
C MET A 32 4.44 1.22 -32.59
N LEU A 33 5.21 1.24 -31.49
CA LEU A 33 6.29 2.21 -31.30
C LEU A 33 7.41 2.04 -32.32
N VAL A 34 7.82 0.80 -32.59
CA VAL A 34 8.85 0.48 -33.58
C VAL A 34 8.40 0.88 -34.98
N ALA A 35 7.15 0.54 -35.35
CA ALA A 35 6.58 0.92 -36.65
C ALA A 35 6.50 2.44 -36.82
N PHE A 36 6.07 3.16 -35.78
CA PHE A 36 6.06 4.62 -35.78
C PHE A 36 7.47 5.21 -35.96
N CYS A 37 8.46 4.72 -35.20
CA CYS A 37 9.84 5.23 -35.29
C CYS A 37 10.42 4.98 -36.69
N LYS A 38 10.14 3.82 -37.29
CA LYS A 38 10.54 3.50 -38.66
C LYS A 38 9.87 4.42 -39.69
N ALA A 39 8.56 4.66 -39.57
CA ALA A 39 7.80 5.51 -40.49
C ALA A 39 8.24 7.00 -40.44
N VAL A 40 8.67 7.48 -39.27
CA VAL A 40 9.10 8.87 -39.07
C VAL A 40 10.62 9.06 -39.23
N GLY A 41 11.39 7.98 -39.33
CA GLY A 41 12.85 8.02 -39.41
C GLY A 41 13.51 8.40 -38.08
N ILE A 42 12.95 7.96 -36.96
CA ILE A 42 13.50 8.13 -35.61
C ILE A 42 14.32 6.89 -35.26
N SER A 43 15.61 7.05 -34.97
CA SER A 43 16.43 5.97 -34.44
C SER A 43 16.11 5.73 -32.96
N LEU A 44 15.91 4.46 -32.59
CA LEU A 44 15.58 4.04 -31.22
C LEU A 44 16.73 4.24 -30.23
N ASP A 45 17.97 4.30 -30.74
CA ASP A 45 19.21 4.37 -29.97
C ASP A 45 19.73 5.80 -29.81
N VAL A 46 19.05 6.77 -30.42
CA VAL A 46 19.41 8.19 -30.28
C VAL A 46 18.75 8.76 -29.01
N PRO A 47 19.49 9.47 -28.14
CA PRO A 47 18.90 10.16 -27.01
C PRO A 47 17.82 11.15 -27.45
N ILE A 48 16.71 11.23 -26.70
CA ILE A 48 15.57 12.08 -27.07
C ILE A 48 15.97 13.57 -27.26
N GLU A 49 16.99 14.01 -26.50
CA GLU A 49 17.63 15.33 -26.56
C GLU A 49 18.35 15.63 -27.88
N ARG A 50 18.64 14.62 -28.71
CA ARG A 50 19.27 14.76 -30.03
C ARG A 50 18.29 14.61 -31.19
N LEU A 51 17.02 14.29 -30.93
CA LEU A 51 15.99 14.29 -31.97
C LEU A 51 15.77 15.69 -32.52
N THR A 52 15.52 15.78 -33.82
CA THR A 52 15.16 17.04 -34.48
C THR A 52 13.82 17.56 -33.99
N VAL A 53 13.59 18.88 -34.11
CA VAL A 53 12.32 19.51 -33.70
C VAL A 53 11.12 18.86 -34.41
N GLY A 54 11.26 18.53 -35.70
CA GLY A 54 10.23 17.84 -36.48
C GLY A 54 9.91 16.43 -35.97
N GLN A 55 10.94 15.64 -35.63
CA GLN A 55 10.77 14.30 -35.05
C GLN A 55 10.09 14.36 -33.68
N ARG A 56 10.50 15.29 -32.80
CA ARG A 56 9.86 15.49 -31.49
C ARG A 56 8.40 15.91 -31.61
N ARG A 57 8.09 16.79 -32.57
CA ARG A 57 6.70 17.23 -32.78
C ARG A 57 5.81 16.08 -33.22
N LYS A 58 6.27 15.25 -34.17
CA LYS A 58 5.54 14.05 -34.62
C LYS A 58 5.33 13.04 -33.49
N LEU A 59 6.33 12.88 -32.63
CA LEU A 59 6.28 12.03 -31.43
C LEU A 59 5.20 12.51 -30.44
N LEU A 60 5.22 13.79 -30.07
CA LEU A 60 4.38 14.36 -29.01
C LEU A 60 2.97 14.73 -29.45
N TYR A 61 2.81 15.28 -30.66
CA TYR A 61 1.56 15.84 -31.18
C TYR A 61 0.96 15.04 -32.34
N GLY A 62 1.63 13.98 -32.77
CA GLY A 62 1.11 13.07 -33.80
C GLY A 62 1.61 13.37 -35.21
N THR A 63 1.30 12.46 -36.13
CA THR A 63 1.65 12.55 -37.56
C THR A 63 0.48 12.98 -38.44
N SER A 64 -0.52 13.66 -37.87
CA SER A 64 -1.77 14.01 -38.56
C SER A 64 -2.45 12.74 -39.15
N ASP A 65 -2.88 12.75 -40.42
CA ASP A 65 -3.67 11.67 -41.03
C ASP A 65 -2.83 10.54 -41.66
N GLN A 66 -1.52 10.50 -41.39
CA GLN A 66 -0.64 9.46 -41.92
C GLN A 66 -0.97 8.10 -41.27
N TRP A 67 -1.35 7.13 -42.10
CA TRP A 67 -1.51 5.74 -41.72
C TRP A 67 -0.17 5.02 -41.65
N ILE A 68 0.03 4.25 -40.59
CA ILE A 68 1.24 3.47 -40.33
C ILE A 68 0.84 2.01 -40.28
N GLU A 69 1.44 1.21 -41.16
CA GLU A 69 1.24 -0.24 -41.20
C GLU A 69 2.03 -0.93 -40.07
N LEU A 70 1.39 -1.90 -39.42
CA LEU A 70 1.98 -2.75 -38.42
C LEU A 70 1.69 -4.23 -38.72
N GLU A 71 2.71 -5.06 -38.63
CA GLU A 71 2.59 -6.52 -38.63
C GLU A 71 3.04 -7.04 -37.25
N THR A 72 2.16 -7.79 -36.59
CA THR A 72 2.44 -8.41 -35.29
C THR A 72 3.16 -9.75 -35.45
N GLU A 73 3.81 -10.24 -34.40
CA GLU A 73 4.52 -11.54 -34.41
C GLU A 73 3.61 -12.74 -34.77
N LYS A 74 2.29 -12.61 -34.51
CA LYS A 74 1.27 -13.62 -34.86
C LYS A 74 0.75 -13.47 -36.31
N GLY A 75 1.38 -12.62 -37.14
CA GLY A 75 1.02 -12.41 -38.55
C GLY A 75 -0.24 -11.57 -38.78
N THR A 76 -0.76 -10.90 -37.74
CA THR A 76 -1.92 -9.99 -37.89
C THR A 76 -1.42 -8.63 -38.37
N ARG A 77 -1.96 -8.15 -39.50
CA ARG A 77 -1.69 -6.82 -40.07
C ARG A 77 -2.82 -5.86 -39.76
N PHE A 78 -2.48 -4.67 -39.30
CA PHE A 78 -3.43 -3.56 -39.18
C PHE A 78 -2.72 -2.23 -39.35
N GLU A 79 -3.49 -1.22 -39.74
CA GLU A 79 -3.02 0.16 -39.89
C GLU A 79 -3.52 1.00 -38.72
N PHE A 80 -2.70 1.95 -38.29
CA PHE A 80 -3.10 2.90 -37.25
C PHE A 80 -2.61 4.32 -37.56
N GLN A 81 -3.34 5.30 -37.04
CA GLN A 81 -2.93 6.71 -37.08
C GLN A 81 -2.30 7.11 -35.75
N TRP A 82 -1.10 7.68 -35.81
CA TRP A 82 -0.43 8.19 -34.61
C TRP A 82 -0.93 9.59 -34.27
N LYS A 83 -1.88 9.66 -33.33
CA LYS A 83 -2.47 10.93 -32.84
C LYS A 83 -1.53 11.75 -31.94
N GLY A 84 -0.40 11.18 -31.52
CA GLY A 84 0.54 11.83 -30.61
C GLY A 84 0.34 11.46 -29.14
N LEU A 85 1.42 11.61 -28.37
CA LEU A 85 1.43 11.30 -26.95
C LEU A 85 0.53 12.23 -26.12
N PHE A 86 0.60 13.55 -26.32
CA PHE A 86 -0.20 14.49 -25.53
C PHE A 86 -1.71 14.37 -25.78
N PRO A 87 -2.19 14.28 -27.04
CA PRO A 87 -3.61 14.05 -27.30
C PRO A 87 -4.11 12.70 -26.75
N ALA A 88 -3.28 11.66 -26.80
CA ALA A 88 -3.62 10.37 -26.22
C ALA A 88 -3.76 10.44 -24.68
N LEU A 89 -2.86 11.15 -24.00
CA LEU A 89 -2.92 11.38 -22.55
C LEU A 89 -4.16 12.19 -22.15
N GLU A 90 -4.45 13.26 -22.90
CA GLU A 90 -5.64 14.08 -22.67
C GLU A 90 -6.93 13.26 -22.83
N PHE A 91 -7.01 12.46 -23.89
CA PHE A 91 -8.15 11.56 -24.11
C PHE A 91 -8.27 10.49 -23.02
N ALA A 92 -7.16 9.87 -22.63
CA ALA A 92 -7.12 8.87 -21.56
C ALA A 92 -7.55 9.43 -20.20
N ALA A 93 -7.17 10.67 -19.88
CA ALA A 93 -7.58 11.35 -18.65
C ALA A 93 -9.09 11.65 -18.59
N ARG A 94 -9.76 11.75 -19.74
CA ARG A 94 -11.22 11.98 -19.85
C ARG A 94 -12.05 10.68 -19.80
N LEU A 95 -11.44 9.53 -20.12
CA LEU A 95 -12.13 8.24 -20.23
C LEU A 95 -12.55 7.63 -18.89
N SER A 96 -11.68 7.68 -17.86
CA SER A 96 -12.03 7.15 -16.54
C SER A 96 -11.30 7.84 -15.38
N PRO A 97 -11.92 7.93 -14.19
CA PRO A 97 -11.26 8.44 -12.98
C PRO A 97 -10.00 7.65 -12.60
N THR A 98 -10.01 6.33 -12.75
CA THR A 98 -8.88 5.45 -12.45
C THR A 98 -7.68 5.72 -13.35
N LEU A 99 -7.91 5.95 -14.65
CA LEU A 99 -6.87 6.32 -15.61
C LEU A 99 -6.34 7.71 -15.29
N ARG A 100 -7.22 8.68 -14.99
CA ARG A 100 -6.82 10.02 -14.58
C ARG A 100 -5.87 10.00 -13.38
N SER A 101 -6.20 9.22 -12.34
CA SER A 101 -5.33 9.06 -11.17
C SER A 101 -3.95 8.48 -11.52
N LYS A 102 -3.87 7.54 -12.47
CA LYS A 102 -2.58 6.98 -12.95
C LYS A 102 -1.78 7.98 -13.79
N LEU A 103 -2.45 8.92 -14.45
CA LEU A 103 -1.84 9.94 -15.29
C LEU A 103 -1.41 11.20 -14.52
N ASN A 104 -1.91 11.41 -13.29
CA ASN A 104 -1.55 12.54 -12.43
C ASN A 104 -0.03 12.85 -12.37
N PRO A 105 0.90 11.87 -12.31
CA PRO A 105 2.34 12.16 -12.28
C PRO A 105 2.90 12.81 -13.56
N PHE A 106 2.14 12.79 -14.67
CA PHE A 106 2.54 13.29 -15.99
C PHE A 106 1.85 14.60 -16.38
N VAL A 107 0.86 15.03 -15.60
CA VAL A 107 0.14 16.29 -15.81
C VAL A 107 0.53 17.29 -14.72
N ALA A 108 0.45 18.57 -15.05
CA ALA A 108 0.67 19.65 -14.10
C ALA A 108 -0.54 20.58 -14.13
N GLU A 109 -0.88 21.15 -12.98
CA GLU A 109 -1.86 22.23 -12.93
C GLU A 109 -1.24 23.48 -13.56
N VAL A 110 -1.96 24.06 -14.52
CA VAL A 110 -1.61 25.31 -15.19
C VAL A 110 -2.81 26.24 -15.12
N ALA A 111 -2.55 27.55 -15.20
CA ALA A 111 -3.62 28.53 -15.27
C ALA A 111 -4.55 28.20 -16.45
N CYS A 112 -5.86 28.24 -16.21
CA CYS A 112 -6.85 27.96 -17.25
C CYS A 112 -6.75 29.02 -18.35
N SER A 113 -6.64 28.62 -19.62
CA SER A 113 -6.52 29.55 -20.75
C SER A 113 -7.75 30.45 -20.97
N ALA A 114 -8.93 30.05 -20.45
CA ALA A 114 -10.17 30.82 -20.64
C ALA A 114 -10.34 31.93 -19.60
N CYS A 115 -9.91 31.71 -18.36
CA CYS A 115 -10.08 32.66 -17.26
C CYS A 115 -8.74 33.16 -16.67
N ASP A 116 -7.62 32.73 -17.24
CA ASP A 116 -6.24 32.99 -16.77
C ASP A 116 -6.04 32.66 -15.28
N GLY A 117 -6.73 31.62 -14.80
CA GLY A 117 -6.68 31.21 -13.40
C GLY A 117 -7.54 32.04 -12.43
N SER A 118 -8.27 33.06 -12.89
CA SER A 118 -9.20 33.84 -12.05
C SER A 118 -10.39 33.03 -11.52
N ARG A 119 -10.71 31.89 -12.14
CA ARG A 119 -11.87 31.01 -11.85
C ARG A 119 -13.23 31.66 -12.08
N LEU A 120 -13.26 32.86 -12.65
CA LEU A 120 -14.49 33.61 -12.95
C LEU A 120 -14.81 33.54 -14.44
N ASN A 121 -16.09 33.74 -14.78
CA ASN A 121 -16.49 33.96 -16.16
C ASN A 121 -16.06 35.36 -16.62
N GLN A 122 -16.10 35.61 -17.93
CA GLN A 122 -15.63 36.88 -18.50
C GLN A 122 -16.40 38.09 -17.96
N ASP A 123 -17.72 37.97 -17.78
CA ASP A 123 -18.55 39.05 -17.27
C ASP A 123 -18.19 39.45 -15.84
N ALA A 124 -18.06 38.48 -14.93
CA ALA A 124 -17.68 38.76 -13.54
C ALA A 124 -16.22 39.22 -13.42
N GLY A 125 -15.32 38.67 -14.25
CA GLY A 125 -13.91 39.08 -14.28
C GLY A 125 -13.69 40.48 -14.83
N ALA A 126 -14.60 41.01 -15.66
CA ALA A 126 -14.51 42.35 -16.22
C ALA A 126 -14.94 43.47 -15.25
N VAL A 127 -15.64 43.13 -14.16
CA VAL A 127 -16.10 44.12 -13.16
C VAL A 127 -14.89 44.70 -12.42
N LYS A 128 -14.80 46.03 -12.40
CA LYS A 128 -13.72 46.77 -11.74
C LYS A 128 -14.25 47.63 -10.61
N PHE A 129 -13.54 47.62 -9.48
CA PHE A 129 -13.71 48.56 -8.39
C PHE A 129 -12.42 49.36 -8.22
N ARG A 130 -12.51 50.69 -8.34
CA ARG A 130 -11.34 51.61 -8.30
C ARG A 130 -10.23 51.26 -9.30
N GLY A 131 -10.61 50.77 -10.48
CA GLY A 131 -9.70 50.45 -11.58
C GLY A 131 -9.12 49.03 -11.56
N LEU A 132 -9.36 48.26 -10.50
CA LEU A 132 -8.87 46.89 -10.30
C LEU A 132 -10.03 45.90 -10.33
N THR A 133 -9.78 44.71 -10.90
CA THR A 133 -10.73 43.59 -10.89
C THR A 133 -10.70 42.85 -9.56
N ILE A 134 -11.71 42.01 -9.29
CA ILE A 134 -11.68 41.10 -8.13
C ILE A 134 -10.49 40.13 -8.18
N GLY A 135 -10.06 39.73 -9.38
CA GLY A 135 -8.86 38.92 -9.58
C GLY A 135 -7.60 39.65 -9.08
N ASP A 136 -7.45 40.93 -9.42
CA ASP A 136 -6.31 41.75 -8.98
C ASP A 136 -6.28 41.88 -7.45
N TYR A 137 -7.43 42.14 -6.83
CA TYR A 137 -7.52 42.21 -5.36
C TYR A 137 -7.15 40.90 -4.67
N THR A 138 -7.55 39.76 -5.25
CA THR A 138 -7.31 38.44 -4.65
C THR A 138 -5.92 37.87 -4.92
N GLN A 139 -5.23 38.34 -5.95
CA GLN A 139 -3.85 37.94 -6.27
C GLN A 139 -2.80 38.73 -5.48
N GLY A 140 -3.11 39.97 -5.08
CA GLY A 140 -2.24 40.77 -4.21
C GLY A 140 -1.97 40.09 -2.86
N THR A 141 -0.86 40.49 -2.21
CA THR A 141 -0.57 40.04 -0.84
C THR A 141 -1.57 40.64 0.15
N MET A 142 -1.78 39.99 1.28
CA MET A 142 -2.70 40.45 2.31
C MET A 142 -2.34 41.83 2.83
N LYS A 143 -1.03 42.11 2.99
CA LYS A 143 -0.53 43.45 3.32
C LYS A 143 -0.98 44.50 2.30
N TRP A 144 -0.74 44.24 1.03
CA TRP A 144 -1.12 45.15 -0.04
C TRP A 144 -2.64 45.32 -0.10
N PHE A 145 -3.42 44.24 0.06
CA PHE A 145 -4.87 44.28 0.11
C PHE A 145 -5.37 45.16 1.26
N HIS A 146 -4.83 44.99 2.46
CA HIS A 146 -5.17 45.81 3.63
C HIS A 146 -4.86 47.30 3.37
N GLU A 147 -3.70 47.62 2.80
CA GLU A 147 -3.33 48.99 2.42
C GLU A 147 -4.29 49.58 1.37
N GLN A 148 -4.77 48.76 0.42
CA GLN A 148 -5.77 49.23 -0.56
C GLN A 148 -7.12 49.52 0.10
N VAL A 149 -7.64 48.59 0.92
CA VAL A 149 -8.97 48.73 1.55
C VAL A 149 -9.00 49.90 2.52
N THR A 150 -7.96 50.06 3.33
CA THR A 150 -7.83 51.21 4.25
C THR A 150 -7.71 52.54 3.51
N GLY A 151 -7.13 52.52 2.30
CA GLY A 151 -7.03 53.68 1.42
C GLY A 151 -8.31 54.04 0.65
N TRP A 152 -9.37 53.22 0.69
CA TRP A 152 -10.60 53.48 -0.06
C TRP A 152 -11.36 54.71 0.44
N LYS A 153 -11.48 55.72 -0.43
CA LYS A 153 -12.31 56.91 -0.18
C LYS A 153 -13.71 56.68 -0.72
N LEU A 154 -14.64 56.34 0.17
CA LEU A 154 -16.06 56.12 -0.15
C LEU A 154 -16.79 57.47 -0.28
N SER A 155 -17.60 57.61 -1.34
CA SER A 155 -18.58 58.69 -1.46
C SER A 155 -19.72 58.50 -0.44
N GLN A 156 -20.53 59.53 -0.19
CA GLN A 156 -21.64 59.44 0.77
C GLN A 156 -22.60 58.28 0.48
N ARG A 157 -22.93 58.06 -0.80
CA ARG A 157 -23.77 56.92 -1.23
C ARG A 157 -23.08 55.57 -1.03
N GLU A 158 -21.78 55.46 -1.32
CA GLU A 158 -21.04 54.22 -1.08
C GLU A 158 -20.85 53.94 0.41
N GLN A 159 -20.70 54.97 1.23
CA GLN A 159 -20.60 54.87 2.68
C GLN A 159 -21.89 54.29 3.29
N GLU A 160 -23.06 54.72 2.79
CA GLU A 160 -24.36 54.17 3.21
C GLU A 160 -24.54 52.71 2.83
N ILE A 161 -24.07 52.29 1.64
CA ILE A 161 -24.26 50.92 1.14
C ILE A 161 -23.21 49.95 1.67
N ALA A 162 -21.94 50.36 1.70
CA ALA A 162 -20.79 49.48 1.90
C ALA A 162 -19.92 49.86 3.11
N GLY A 163 -20.25 50.90 3.87
CA GLY A 163 -19.44 51.36 4.99
C GLY A 163 -19.25 50.33 6.11
N GLU A 164 -20.26 49.50 6.39
CA GLU A 164 -20.13 48.35 7.31
C GLU A 164 -19.26 47.24 6.72
N LEU A 165 -19.46 46.91 5.44
CA LEU A 165 -18.67 45.90 4.74
C LEU A 165 -17.18 46.27 4.72
N VAL A 166 -16.84 47.53 4.42
CA VAL A 166 -15.45 47.99 4.38
C VAL A 166 -14.82 47.96 5.77
N ARG A 167 -15.56 48.34 6.84
CA ARG A 167 -15.08 48.20 8.22
C ARG A 167 -14.76 46.73 8.56
N GLU A 168 -15.64 45.81 8.16
CA GLU A 168 -15.42 44.37 8.37
C GLU A 168 -14.22 43.84 7.59
N LEU A 169 -14.02 44.30 6.34
CA LEU A 169 -12.85 43.93 5.53
C LEU A 169 -11.54 44.44 6.15
N ILE A 170 -11.51 45.66 6.67
CA ILE A 170 -10.34 46.23 7.36
C ILE A 170 -10.03 45.39 8.60
N ALA A 171 -11.03 45.12 9.44
CA ALA A 171 -10.85 44.34 10.66
C ALA A 171 -10.32 42.92 10.37
N ARG A 172 -10.93 42.19 9.43
CA ARG A 172 -10.49 40.82 9.07
C ARG A 172 -9.10 40.77 8.46
N SER A 173 -8.78 41.74 7.59
CA SER A 173 -7.45 41.81 7.02
C SER A 173 -6.41 42.15 8.09
N GLU A 174 -6.69 43.10 8.98
CA GLU A 174 -5.84 43.43 10.13
C GLU A 174 -5.56 42.21 11.02
N PHE A 175 -6.58 41.39 11.32
CA PHE A 175 -6.36 40.16 12.08
C PHE A 175 -5.46 39.15 11.38
N LEU A 176 -5.48 39.08 10.05
CA LEU A 176 -4.56 38.22 9.29
C LEU A 176 -3.12 38.77 9.32
N LEU A 177 -2.95 40.10 9.35
CA LEU A 177 -1.64 40.72 9.56
C LEU A 177 -1.12 40.49 10.99
N ASP A 178 -1.98 40.60 12.00
CA ASP A 178 -1.65 40.40 13.42
C ASP A 178 -1.11 38.97 13.68
N VAL A 179 -1.65 37.96 12.99
CA VAL A 179 -1.15 36.57 13.08
C VAL A 179 0.01 36.28 12.11
N GLY A 180 0.58 37.30 11.46
CA GLY A 180 1.78 37.16 10.62
C GLY A 180 1.56 36.53 9.24
N LEU A 181 0.32 36.54 8.71
CA LEU A 181 -0.02 35.98 7.39
C LEU A 181 -0.06 37.03 6.28
N GLU A 182 0.64 38.14 6.50
CA GLU A 182 0.69 39.32 5.61
C GLU A 182 1.22 39.02 4.20
N TYR A 183 1.99 37.94 4.04
CA TYR A 183 2.61 37.52 2.79
C TYR A 183 1.71 36.66 1.88
N LEU A 184 0.61 36.11 2.41
CA LEU A 184 -0.30 35.26 1.64
C LEU A 184 -1.22 36.10 0.75
N SER A 185 -1.70 35.50 -0.34
CA SER A 185 -2.77 36.07 -1.17
C SER A 185 -4.11 35.42 -0.85
N LEU A 186 -5.23 36.13 -1.09
CA LEU A 186 -6.58 35.56 -0.92
C LEU A 186 -6.88 34.43 -1.92
N SER A 187 -6.20 34.43 -3.06
CA SER A 187 -6.32 33.40 -4.10
C SER A 187 -5.51 32.12 -3.81
N ARG A 188 -4.69 32.10 -2.75
CA ARG A 188 -3.86 30.95 -2.37
C ARG A 188 -4.74 29.73 -2.08
N PRO A 189 -4.52 28.57 -2.73
CA PRO A 189 -5.29 27.37 -2.45
C PRO A 189 -5.08 26.85 -1.02
N ALA A 190 -6.17 26.50 -0.32
CA ALA A 190 -6.13 26.04 1.07
C ALA A 190 -5.31 24.75 1.27
N ASN A 191 -5.28 23.86 0.27
CA ASN A 191 -4.51 22.60 0.30
C ASN A 191 -2.98 22.81 0.16
N THR A 192 -2.53 24.03 -0.09
CA THR A 192 -1.11 24.39 -0.22
C THR A 192 -0.58 25.19 0.97
N LEU A 193 -1.41 25.36 2.00
CA LEU A 193 -1.06 26.00 3.25
C LEU A 193 -0.37 24.98 4.17
N SER A 194 0.57 25.45 4.98
CA SER A 194 1.13 24.65 6.08
C SER A 194 0.10 24.44 7.19
N GLY A 195 0.39 23.50 8.10
CA GLY A 195 -0.43 23.28 9.31
C GLY A 195 -0.57 24.56 10.14
N GLY A 196 0.57 25.21 10.46
CA GLY A 196 0.59 26.48 11.19
C GLY A 196 -0.11 27.63 10.46
N GLU A 197 0.03 27.74 9.13
CA GLU A 197 -0.73 28.73 8.35
C GLU A 197 -2.24 28.51 8.46
N SER A 198 -2.69 27.26 8.29
CA SER A 198 -4.12 26.90 8.37
C SER A 198 -4.68 27.16 9.77
N GLN A 199 -3.91 26.84 10.81
CA GLN A 199 -4.28 27.11 12.20
C GLN A 199 -4.39 28.61 12.49
N ARG A 200 -3.44 29.42 12.01
CA ARG A 200 -3.46 30.89 12.19
C ARG A 200 -4.60 31.55 11.41
N ILE A 201 -4.95 31.07 10.22
CA ILE A 201 -6.17 31.52 9.50
C ILE A 201 -7.41 31.22 10.34
N ARG A 202 -7.48 30.03 10.96
CA ARG A 202 -8.60 29.66 11.83
C ARG A 202 -8.67 30.57 13.05
N LEU A 203 -7.55 30.85 13.70
CA LEU A 203 -7.46 31.79 14.84
C LEU A 203 -7.93 33.19 14.45
N SER A 204 -7.47 33.70 13.30
CA SER A 204 -7.90 35.00 12.76
C SER A 204 -9.42 35.04 12.51
N SER A 205 -10.00 33.96 11.97
CA SER A 205 -11.45 33.87 11.79
C SER A 205 -12.22 33.89 13.13
N GLN A 206 -11.63 33.41 14.21
CA GLN A 206 -12.24 33.45 15.55
C GLN A 206 -12.15 34.86 16.16
N LEU A 207 -11.00 35.52 16.04
CA LEU A 207 -10.83 36.93 16.42
C LEU A 207 -11.87 37.83 15.71
N GLY A 208 -12.11 37.58 14.42
CA GLY A 208 -13.11 38.31 13.64
C GLY A 208 -14.57 38.01 13.98
N SER A 209 -14.86 36.92 14.71
CA SER A 209 -16.24 36.57 15.07
C SER A 209 -16.81 37.40 16.22
N GLY A 210 -15.94 38.06 17.01
CA GLY A 210 -16.35 38.87 18.16
C GLY A 210 -17.04 38.08 19.27
N LEU A 211 -16.89 36.75 19.28
CA LEU A 211 -17.49 35.89 20.31
C LEU A 211 -16.88 36.19 21.69
N CYS A 212 -17.73 36.14 22.72
CA CYS A 212 -17.36 36.26 24.13
C CYS A 212 -17.89 35.07 24.92
N GLY A 213 -17.26 34.74 26.05
CA GLY A 213 -17.64 33.59 26.89
C GLY A 213 -17.28 32.22 26.30
N VAL A 214 -16.36 32.17 25.33
CA VAL A 214 -15.92 30.93 24.68
C VAL A 214 -14.64 30.40 25.36
N LEU A 215 -14.54 29.09 25.52
CA LEU A 215 -13.30 28.39 25.88
C LEU A 215 -12.59 27.97 24.59
N TYR A 216 -11.49 28.66 24.27
CA TYR A 216 -10.62 28.30 23.17
C TYR A 216 -9.54 27.34 23.65
N VAL A 217 -9.50 26.14 23.08
CA VAL A 217 -8.42 25.17 23.29
C VAL A 217 -7.51 25.21 22.06
N LEU A 218 -6.27 25.64 22.25
CA LEU A 218 -5.27 25.82 21.19
C LEU A 218 -4.11 24.87 21.43
N ASP A 219 -3.74 24.13 20.39
CA ASP A 219 -2.65 23.16 20.40
C ASP A 219 -1.47 23.75 19.63
N GLU A 220 -0.42 24.18 20.33
CA GLU A 220 0.84 24.75 19.80
C GLU A 220 0.67 25.79 18.67
N PRO A 221 0.05 26.95 18.94
CA PRO A 221 -0.15 27.97 17.92
C PRO A 221 1.17 28.60 17.37
N THR A 222 2.32 28.38 18.02
CA THR A 222 3.63 28.85 17.54
C THR A 222 4.26 27.95 16.45
N ILE A 223 3.64 26.82 16.07
CA ILE A 223 4.18 25.91 15.04
C ILE A 223 4.47 26.65 13.72
N GLY A 224 5.69 26.42 13.20
CA GLY A 224 6.18 27.02 11.96
C GLY A 224 6.22 28.55 11.98
N LEU A 225 6.24 29.17 13.17
CA LEU A 225 6.38 30.60 13.36
C LEU A 225 7.83 30.95 13.73
N HIS A 226 8.34 32.01 13.13
CA HIS A 226 9.67 32.51 13.47
C HIS A 226 9.62 33.27 14.81
N PRO A 227 10.65 33.19 15.67
CA PRO A 227 10.65 33.85 16.99
C PRO A 227 10.29 35.34 16.95
N ARG A 228 10.68 36.05 15.89
CA ARG A 228 10.28 37.45 15.63
C ARG A 228 8.76 37.69 15.70
N ASP A 229 7.98 36.75 15.16
CA ASP A 229 6.54 36.89 14.99
C ASP A 229 5.76 36.31 16.20
N ASN A 230 6.42 35.59 17.12
CA ASN A 230 5.81 35.06 18.36
C ASN A 230 5.16 36.16 19.19
N LEU A 231 5.84 37.30 19.37
CA LEU A 231 5.31 38.44 20.14
C LEU A 231 4.01 38.99 19.55
N ARG A 232 3.85 38.96 18.21
CA ARG A 232 2.62 39.40 17.55
C ARG A 232 1.48 38.43 17.83
N LEU A 233 1.75 37.13 17.73
CA LEU A 233 0.78 36.09 18.07
C LEU A 233 0.34 36.18 19.53
N ILE A 234 1.27 36.35 20.47
CA ILE A 234 0.96 36.55 21.89
C ILE A 234 0.06 37.77 22.09
N GLY A 235 0.34 38.87 21.38
CA GLY A 235 -0.53 40.05 21.36
C GLY A 235 -1.95 39.73 20.89
N ALA A 236 -2.10 38.96 19.81
CA ALA A 236 -3.39 38.53 19.30
C ALA A 236 -4.14 37.59 20.28
N LEU A 237 -3.44 36.66 20.94
CA LEU A 237 -4.02 35.78 21.97
C LEU A 237 -4.52 36.58 23.17
N LYS A 238 -3.77 37.59 23.62
CA LYS A 238 -4.20 38.51 24.69
C LYS A 238 -5.43 39.30 24.29
N LYS A 239 -5.49 39.82 23.05
CA LYS A 239 -6.71 40.47 22.51
C LYS A 239 -7.91 39.50 22.57
N LEU A 240 -7.74 38.24 22.16
CA LEU A 240 -8.82 37.24 22.17
C LEU A 240 -9.33 36.96 23.59
N ARG A 241 -8.42 36.85 24.57
CA ARG A 241 -8.74 36.71 26.01
C ARG A 241 -9.50 37.92 26.52
N ASP A 242 -9.00 39.12 26.23
CA ASP A 242 -9.52 40.40 26.75
C ASP A 242 -10.93 40.73 26.21
N LEU A 243 -11.37 40.09 25.12
CA LEU A 243 -12.77 40.10 24.67
C LEU A 243 -13.74 39.36 25.61
N GLY A 244 -13.24 38.76 26.69
CA GLY A 244 -14.04 37.99 27.66
C GLY A 244 -14.06 36.50 27.38
N ASN A 245 -13.01 35.96 26.77
CA ASN A 245 -12.84 34.53 26.49
C ASN A 245 -11.81 33.90 27.40
N THR A 246 -11.89 32.58 27.57
CA THR A 246 -10.85 31.79 28.26
C THR A 246 -10.03 31.05 27.22
N LEU A 247 -8.70 31.15 27.31
CA LEU A 247 -7.78 30.44 26.42
C LEU A 247 -7.04 29.37 27.22
N LEU A 248 -7.16 28.12 26.79
CA LEU A 248 -6.33 27.00 27.23
C LEU A 248 -5.36 26.69 26.10
N VAL A 249 -4.07 26.97 26.30
CA VAL A 249 -3.04 26.82 25.27
C VAL A 249 -2.06 25.74 25.71
N VAL A 250 -1.89 24.71 24.88
CA VAL A 250 -0.80 23.73 25.00
C VAL A 250 0.39 24.28 24.24
N GLU A 251 1.52 24.51 24.91
CA GLU A 251 2.70 25.14 24.32
C GLU A 251 3.99 24.66 24.97
N HIS A 252 5.07 24.79 24.21
CA HIS A 252 6.44 24.55 24.64
C HIS A 252 7.34 25.77 24.41
N ASP A 253 6.86 26.81 23.70
CA ASP A 253 7.63 28.02 23.44
C ASP A 253 7.82 28.89 24.70
N ARG A 254 9.07 29.33 24.93
CA ARG A 254 9.45 30.12 26.11
C ARG A 254 8.68 31.44 26.20
N ASP A 255 8.53 32.17 25.09
CA ASP A 255 7.91 33.50 25.10
C ASP A 255 6.41 33.41 25.45
N VAL A 256 5.73 32.36 24.98
CA VAL A 256 4.32 32.11 25.29
C VAL A 256 4.14 31.70 26.75
N ILE A 257 4.97 30.78 27.24
CA ILE A 257 4.94 30.31 28.63
C ILE A 257 5.18 31.48 29.59
N GLU A 258 6.21 32.30 29.36
CA GLU A 258 6.52 33.45 30.21
C GLU A 258 5.44 34.54 30.17
N SER A 259 4.72 34.67 29.05
CA SER A 259 3.65 35.66 28.85
C SER A 259 2.28 35.24 29.39
N SER A 260 2.14 34.00 29.86
CA SER A 260 0.88 33.41 30.33
C SER A 260 0.45 33.93 31.71
N ASP A 261 -0.87 33.98 31.94
CA ASP A 261 -1.42 34.40 33.24
C ASP A 261 -1.31 33.29 34.30
N GLN A 262 -1.49 32.04 33.88
CA GLN A 262 -1.40 30.81 34.67
C GLN A 262 -0.82 29.69 33.80
N ILE A 263 -0.05 28.79 34.42
CA ILE A 263 0.53 27.60 33.81
C ILE A 263 0.12 26.38 34.63
N CYS A 264 -0.19 25.30 33.92
CA CYS A 264 -0.32 23.96 34.44
C CYS A 264 0.78 23.11 33.83
N ASP A 265 1.77 22.69 34.63
CA ASP A 265 2.86 21.82 34.20
C ASP A 265 2.49 20.36 34.47
N PHE A 266 2.58 19.53 33.43
CA PHE A 266 2.24 18.12 33.47
C PHE A 266 3.51 17.28 33.41
N GLY A 267 3.59 16.25 34.25
CA GLY A 267 4.78 15.41 34.34
C GLY A 267 4.58 14.27 35.34
N PRO A 268 5.66 13.72 35.94
CA PRO A 268 7.07 14.09 35.74
C PRO A 268 7.72 13.52 34.47
N ALA A 269 7.05 12.59 33.76
CA ALA A 269 7.54 11.99 32.52
C ALA A 269 6.39 11.79 31.51
N ALA A 270 6.66 11.16 30.36
CA ALA A 270 5.65 10.91 29.33
C ALA A 270 4.85 9.60 29.54
N GLY A 271 3.68 9.50 28.91
CA GLY A 271 2.79 8.33 28.99
C GLY A 271 2.33 8.02 30.42
N ARG A 272 2.34 6.74 30.80
CA ARG A 272 1.89 6.29 32.13
C ARG A 272 2.70 6.81 33.31
N PHE A 273 3.91 7.31 33.06
CA PHE A 273 4.78 7.92 34.07
C PHE A 273 4.52 9.42 34.21
N GLY A 274 3.55 9.94 33.46
CA GLY A 274 3.04 11.30 33.54
C GLY A 274 1.54 11.34 33.82
N GLY A 275 0.90 12.39 33.33
CA GLY A 275 -0.54 12.62 33.54
C GLY A 275 -0.87 13.23 34.91
N GLU A 276 0.14 13.58 35.70
CA GLU A 276 0.00 14.30 36.95
C GLU A 276 0.30 15.78 36.76
N LEU A 277 -0.43 16.63 37.48
CA LEU A 277 -0.14 18.07 37.53
C LEU A 277 0.99 18.31 38.53
N VAL A 278 2.22 18.38 38.03
CA VAL A 278 3.44 18.47 38.88
C VAL A 278 3.60 19.84 39.52
N ALA A 279 3.16 20.89 38.83
CA ALA A 279 3.18 22.25 39.35
C ALA A 279 2.10 23.11 38.67
N HIS A 280 1.61 24.13 39.37
CA HIS A 280 0.63 25.07 38.84
C HIS A 280 0.81 26.46 39.45
N GLY A 281 0.51 27.50 38.67
CA GLY A 281 0.54 28.88 39.13
C GLY A 281 1.05 29.85 38.08
N THR A 282 1.61 30.98 38.51
CA THR A 282 2.23 31.96 37.60
C THR A 282 3.59 31.47 37.08
N PRO A 283 4.08 31.98 35.92
CA PRO A 283 5.41 31.65 35.41
C PRO A 283 6.54 31.81 36.44
N LYS A 284 6.47 32.86 37.26
CA LYS A 284 7.45 33.14 38.32
C LYS A 284 7.38 32.14 39.49
N GLN A 285 6.21 31.58 39.77
CA GLN A 285 6.06 30.52 40.78
C GLN A 285 6.61 29.21 40.24
N LEU A 286 6.29 28.88 38.97
CA LEU A 286 6.76 27.67 38.31
C LEU A 286 8.30 27.59 38.25
N MET A 287 8.97 28.70 37.90
CA MET A 287 10.44 28.80 37.89
C MET A 287 11.11 28.50 39.24
N ARG A 288 10.38 28.60 40.36
CA ARG A 288 10.88 28.33 41.71
C ARG A 288 10.53 26.94 42.21
N ASP A 289 9.56 26.30 41.59
CA ASP A 289 9.12 24.96 41.96
C ASP A 289 10.19 23.94 41.53
N LYS A 290 10.51 23.01 42.44
CA LYS A 290 11.46 21.93 42.18
C LYS A 290 10.80 20.70 41.57
N ALA A 291 9.48 20.58 41.69
CA ALA A 291 8.71 19.48 41.10
C ALA A 291 8.43 19.70 39.60
N SER A 292 8.47 20.96 39.15
CA SER A 292 8.28 21.31 37.74
C SER A 292 9.42 20.79 36.86
N VAL A 293 9.06 20.12 35.76
CA VAL A 293 10.02 19.64 34.75
C VAL A 293 10.46 20.78 33.84
N THR A 294 9.57 21.75 33.60
CA THR A 294 9.82 22.92 32.75
C THR A 294 10.52 24.06 33.50
N GLY A 295 10.26 24.23 34.81
CA GLY A 295 10.82 25.30 35.65
C GLY A 295 12.36 25.45 35.59
N PRO A 296 13.15 24.36 35.61
CA PRO A 296 14.61 24.42 35.42
C PRO A 296 15.09 24.97 34.07
N PHE A 297 14.31 24.83 33.01
CA PHE A 297 14.64 25.39 31.70
C PHE A 297 14.29 26.88 31.61
N LEU A 298 13.20 27.29 32.26
CA LEU A 298 12.78 28.69 32.29
C LEU A 298 13.70 29.59 33.14
N ASN A 299 14.31 29.05 34.19
CA ASN A 299 15.25 29.77 35.05
C ASN A 299 16.73 29.58 34.64
N ASP A 300 16.96 29.02 33.44
CA ASP A 300 18.28 28.76 32.84
C ASP A 300 19.21 27.89 33.71
N LYS A 301 18.69 27.12 34.68
CA LYS A 301 19.48 26.11 35.43
C LYS A 301 19.81 24.89 34.58
N GLN A 302 18.92 24.55 33.66
CA GLN A 302 19.12 23.51 32.67
C GLN A 302 18.96 24.14 31.29
N THR A 303 19.96 24.01 30.44
CA THR A 303 19.92 24.55 29.08
C THR A 303 20.41 23.51 28.10
N ILE A 304 20.00 23.65 26.84
CA ILE A 304 20.54 22.85 25.75
C ILE A 304 21.95 23.38 25.46
N PRO A 305 23.02 22.57 25.63
CA PRO A 305 24.39 23.05 25.53
C PRO A 305 24.79 23.31 24.07
N VAL A 306 25.76 24.21 23.88
CA VAL A 306 26.37 24.44 22.57
C VAL A 306 27.59 23.53 22.42
N PRO A 307 27.78 22.86 21.27
CA PRO A 307 28.97 22.04 21.04
C PRO A 307 30.25 22.87 21.12
N ALA A 308 31.20 22.48 21.96
CA ALA A 308 32.49 23.16 22.11
C ALA A 308 33.32 23.18 20.81
N ARG A 309 33.15 22.16 19.96
CA ARG A 309 33.77 22.06 18.63
C ARG A 309 32.72 21.65 17.60
N ARG A 310 32.59 22.43 16.53
CA ARG A 310 31.76 22.09 15.36
C ARG A 310 32.59 21.27 14.37
N ARG A 311 31.93 20.42 13.58
CA ARG A 311 32.61 19.60 12.56
C ARG A 311 33.13 20.49 11.43
N SER A 312 34.44 20.54 11.25
CA SER A 312 35.10 21.39 10.24
C SER A 312 35.75 20.61 9.10
N GLU A 313 35.81 19.28 9.18
CA GLU A 313 36.41 18.43 8.15
C GLU A 313 35.68 18.61 6.80
N ASP A 314 36.45 18.58 5.70
CA ASP A 314 35.92 18.66 4.35
C ASP A 314 35.66 17.25 3.81
N MET A 315 34.38 16.86 3.86
CA MET A 315 33.88 15.58 3.36
C MET A 315 33.16 15.74 2.01
N GLY A 316 33.37 16.87 1.33
CA GLY A 316 32.69 17.25 0.10
C GLY A 316 31.46 18.13 0.34
N THR A 317 30.89 18.65 -0.75
CA THR A 317 29.81 19.64 -0.72
C THR A 317 28.83 19.39 -1.88
N ILE A 318 27.53 19.40 -1.59
CA ILE A 318 26.49 19.45 -2.61
C ILE A 318 26.24 20.92 -2.98
N ARG A 319 26.37 21.26 -4.26
CA ARG A 319 26.16 22.63 -4.74
C ARG A 319 24.89 22.70 -5.56
N LEU A 320 23.88 23.40 -5.07
CA LEU A 320 22.65 23.71 -5.81
C LEU A 320 22.78 25.11 -6.39
N ARG A 321 22.63 25.25 -7.71
CA ARG A 321 22.74 26.54 -8.39
C ARG A 321 21.44 26.97 -9.03
N GLY A 322 21.12 28.25 -8.84
CA GLY A 322 20.00 28.97 -9.45
C GLY A 322 18.62 28.37 -9.23
N ALA A 323 18.28 28.08 -7.98
CA ALA A 323 16.95 27.60 -7.61
C ALA A 323 15.89 28.70 -7.74
N ARG A 324 14.84 28.42 -8.51
CA ARG A 324 13.77 29.36 -8.91
C ARG A 324 12.39 28.71 -8.78
N CYS A 325 11.93 28.44 -7.56
CA CYS A 325 10.59 27.92 -7.31
C CYS A 325 9.81 28.88 -6.41
N HIS A 326 8.53 29.11 -6.71
CA HIS A 326 7.68 30.07 -5.99
C HIS A 326 8.36 31.45 -5.83
N ASN A 327 8.69 31.86 -4.60
CA ASN A 327 9.32 33.14 -4.31
C ASN A 327 10.86 33.11 -4.33
N LEU A 328 11.50 31.95 -4.56
CA LEU A 328 12.97 31.84 -4.62
C LEU A 328 13.56 32.63 -5.80
N ARG A 329 14.55 33.48 -5.52
CA ARG A 329 15.14 34.43 -6.45
C ARG A 329 16.50 33.97 -6.99
N ASP A 330 16.51 32.85 -7.70
CA ASP A 330 17.71 32.29 -8.35
C ASP A 330 18.85 32.03 -7.36
N ILE A 331 18.53 31.33 -6.27
CA ILE A 331 19.46 31.16 -5.16
C ILE A 331 20.46 30.04 -5.39
N ASP A 332 21.67 30.28 -4.91
CA ASP A 332 22.80 29.37 -4.92
C ASP A 332 23.11 28.91 -3.49
N ILE A 333 23.31 27.60 -3.30
CA ILE A 333 23.53 27.02 -1.98
C ILE A 333 24.63 25.97 -2.05
N ASP A 334 25.55 26.06 -1.10
CA ASP A 334 26.58 25.08 -0.84
C ASP A 334 26.25 24.36 0.47
N LEU A 335 25.95 23.06 0.37
CA LEU A 335 25.59 22.18 1.48
C LEU A 335 26.79 21.27 1.82
N PRO A 336 27.56 21.56 2.88
CA PRO A 336 28.66 20.71 3.31
C PRO A 336 28.15 19.35 3.83
N LEU A 337 28.85 18.27 3.48
CA LEU A 337 28.48 16.91 3.88
C LEU A 337 29.03 16.56 5.27
N CYS A 338 28.47 15.52 5.89
CA CYS A 338 28.83 15.02 7.23
C CYS A 338 28.65 16.08 8.33
N ARG A 339 27.60 16.91 8.20
CA ARG A 339 27.29 17.99 9.13
C ARG A 339 25.80 18.02 9.46
N LEU A 340 25.47 18.50 10.67
CA LEU A 340 24.12 18.95 11.00
C LEU A 340 23.94 20.36 10.43
N THR A 341 23.21 20.46 9.32
CA THR A 341 22.88 21.74 8.68
C THR A 341 21.45 22.14 9.01
N VAL A 342 21.23 23.38 9.44
CA VAL A 342 19.89 23.92 9.71
C VAL A 342 19.52 24.99 8.69
N VAL A 343 18.34 24.89 8.10
CA VAL A 343 17.73 25.90 7.23
C VAL A 343 16.74 26.70 8.06
N THR A 344 16.94 28.00 8.14
CA THR A 344 16.17 28.89 9.01
C THR A 344 15.77 30.19 8.31
N GLY A 345 15.10 31.08 9.04
CA GLY A 345 14.57 32.36 8.57
C GLY A 345 13.03 32.46 8.62
N PRO A 346 12.43 33.64 8.35
CA PRO A 346 11.01 33.91 8.59
C PRO A 346 10.02 32.96 7.89
N SER A 347 8.82 32.81 8.44
CA SER A 347 7.75 32.02 7.82
C SER A 347 7.39 32.61 6.44
N GLY A 348 7.32 31.77 5.41
CA GLY A 348 7.14 32.24 4.03
C GLY A 348 8.41 32.74 3.31
N SER A 349 9.60 32.63 3.91
CA SER A 349 10.87 33.02 3.24
C SER A 349 11.29 32.08 2.10
N GLY A 350 10.71 30.88 2.00
CA GLY A 350 10.98 29.89 0.96
C GLY A 350 11.72 28.62 1.41
N LYS A 351 11.89 28.40 2.73
CA LYS A 351 12.58 27.22 3.31
C LYS A 351 12.04 25.88 2.80
N SER A 352 10.74 25.63 3.00
CA SER A 352 10.09 24.39 2.56
C SER A 352 10.12 24.25 1.04
N THR A 353 9.98 25.34 0.29
CA THR A 353 10.11 25.31 -1.18
C THR A 353 11.51 24.90 -1.62
N LEU A 354 12.54 25.45 -1.01
CA LEU A 354 13.91 25.10 -1.32
C LEU A 354 14.18 23.61 -1.07
N ILE A 355 13.78 23.10 0.09
CA ILE A 355 14.10 21.72 0.49
C ILE A 355 13.15 20.72 -0.14
N ASN A 356 11.84 20.90 0.02
CA ASN A 356 10.83 19.92 -0.38
C ASN A 356 10.46 19.99 -1.87
N ASP A 357 10.49 21.17 -2.49
CA ASP A 357 10.11 21.33 -3.90
C ASP A 357 11.30 21.38 -4.87
N VAL A 358 12.50 21.75 -4.39
CA VAL A 358 13.71 21.86 -5.23
C VAL A 358 14.75 20.78 -4.89
N LEU A 359 15.34 20.79 -3.70
CA LEU A 359 16.47 19.93 -3.35
C LEU A 359 16.08 18.45 -3.33
N TYR A 360 15.04 18.09 -2.57
CA TYR A 360 14.60 16.69 -2.44
C TYR A 360 14.22 16.10 -3.80
N PRO A 361 13.36 16.74 -4.63
CA PRO A 361 13.03 16.20 -5.94
C PRO A 361 14.23 16.13 -6.88
N ALA A 362 15.19 17.06 -6.78
CA ALA A 362 16.40 17.05 -7.62
C ALA A 362 17.30 15.85 -7.28
N MET A 363 17.49 15.58 -5.99
CA MET A 363 18.23 14.43 -5.48
C MET A 363 17.51 13.11 -5.82
N ALA A 364 16.21 13.01 -5.48
CA ALA A 364 15.41 11.80 -5.70
C ALA A 364 15.28 11.44 -7.19
N LYS A 365 15.23 12.44 -8.09
CA LYS A 365 15.25 12.21 -9.54
C LYS A 365 16.53 11.53 -10.00
N ARG A 366 17.68 11.90 -9.42
CA ARG A 366 18.99 11.39 -9.86
C ARG A 366 19.36 10.07 -9.18
N LEU A 367 19.03 9.92 -7.89
CA LEU A 367 19.32 8.71 -7.11
C LEU A 367 18.29 7.59 -7.32
N SER A 368 16.99 7.91 -7.34
CA SER A 368 15.93 6.89 -7.38
C SER A 368 15.18 6.82 -8.71
N LYS A 369 15.48 7.69 -9.69
CA LYS A 369 14.78 7.79 -10.99
C LYS A 369 13.26 8.00 -10.89
N GLN A 370 12.75 8.42 -9.72
CA GLN A 370 11.31 8.39 -9.41
C GLN A 370 10.54 9.65 -9.82
N SER A 371 11.17 10.83 -9.96
CA SER A 371 10.47 12.11 -10.18
C SER A 371 10.46 12.57 -11.64
N THR A 372 9.25 12.89 -12.14
CA THR A 372 8.95 13.39 -13.50
C THR A 372 8.75 14.92 -13.57
N LYS A 373 8.68 15.60 -12.41
CA LYS A 373 8.41 17.04 -12.37
C LYS A 373 9.61 17.84 -12.89
N LYS A 374 9.35 18.88 -13.69
CA LYS A 374 10.37 19.87 -14.03
C LYS A 374 10.63 20.69 -12.78
N ILE A 375 11.84 20.56 -12.23
CA ILE A 375 12.24 21.27 -11.02
C ILE A 375 13.02 22.50 -11.50
N PRO A 376 12.64 23.71 -11.09
CA PRO A 376 13.21 24.93 -11.65
C PRO A 376 14.52 25.30 -10.94
N PHE A 377 15.62 24.65 -11.33
CA PHE A 377 16.99 24.99 -10.91
C PHE A 377 17.95 24.96 -12.12
N GLN A 378 19.17 25.51 -11.98
CA GLN A 378 20.17 25.52 -13.06
C GLN A 378 20.99 24.22 -13.10
N SER A 379 21.73 23.94 -12.03
CA SER A 379 22.54 22.72 -11.90
C SER A 379 22.60 22.27 -10.44
N ILE A 380 22.96 21.01 -10.26
CA ILE A 380 23.26 20.44 -8.95
C ILE A 380 24.48 19.52 -9.07
N ASP A 381 25.51 19.84 -8.31
CA ASP A 381 26.81 19.15 -8.31
C ASP A 381 27.04 18.45 -6.96
N GLY A 382 27.91 17.43 -6.94
CA GLY A 382 28.22 16.68 -5.71
C GLY A 382 27.20 15.59 -5.33
N ILE A 383 26.24 15.27 -6.21
CA ILE A 383 25.24 14.23 -5.94
C ILE A 383 25.87 12.84 -5.79
N ASP A 384 26.94 12.56 -6.54
CA ASP A 384 27.61 11.26 -6.53
C ASP A 384 28.32 10.95 -5.19
N LEU A 385 28.34 11.90 -4.25
CA LEU A 385 28.84 11.74 -2.89
C LEU A 385 27.80 11.11 -1.94
N ILE A 386 26.53 11.08 -2.33
CA ILE A 386 25.41 10.56 -1.54
C ILE A 386 24.74 9.40 -2.29
N ASP A 387 24.51 8.30 -1.60
CA ASP A 387 23.90 7.10 -2.18
C ASP A 387 22.37 7.11 -2.04
N LYS A 388 21.86 7.76 -0.98
CA LYS A 388 20.44 7.75 -0.62
C LYS A 388 20.01 9.12 -0.07
N VAL A 389 18.83 9.58 -0.47
CA VAL A 389 18.16 10.72 0.16
C VAL A 389 16.89 10.25 0.86
N ILE A 390 16.70 10.68 2.10
CA ILE A 390 15.56 10.32 2.94
C ILE A 390 14.89 11.61 3.38
N ARG A 391 13.58 11.72 3.15
CA ARG A 391 12.77 12.81 3.67
C ARG A 391 11.87 12.30 4.79
N VAL A 392 11.94 12.95 5.94
CA VAL A 392 11.13 12.65 7.13
C VAL A 392 10.21 13.84 7.39
N ASP A 393 8.99 13.75 6.87
CA ASP A 393 7.96 14.79 7.03
C ASP A 393 6.97 14.46 8.16
N GLN A 394 6.20 15.46 8.57
CA GLN A 394 5.16 15.36 9.61
C GLN A 394 3.85 14.72 9.13
N SER A 395 3.82 14.18 7.90
CA SER A 395 2.59 13.53 7.42
C SER A 395 2.25 12.33 8.30
N PRO A 396 0.96 11.99 8.50
CA PRO A 396 0.59 10.80 9.26
C PRO A 396 1.26 9.55 8.68
N ILE A 397 1.70 8.63 9.54
CA ILE A 397 2.31 7.36 9.12
C ILE A 397 1.35 6.54 8.25
N GLY A 398 0.06 6.62 8.58
CA GLY A 398 -1.04 6.04 7.82
C GLY A 398 -2.37 6.62 8.27
N SER A 399 -3.36 6.58 7.39
CA SER A 399 -4.71 7.09 7.65
C SER A 399 -5.62 6.08 8.36
N ASN A 400 -5.16 4.84 8.53
CA ASN A 400 -5.97 3.72 8.99
C ASN A 400 -5.40 3.14 10.29
N PRO A 401 -6.25 2.63 11.21
CA PRO A 401 -5.79 2.01 12.47
C PRO A 401 -4.90 0.77 12.31
N SER A 402 -4.88 0.17 11.12
CA SER A 402 -3.95 -0.92 10.78
C SER A 402 -2.50 -0.47 10.67
N SER A 403 -2.26 0.83 10.50
CA SER A 403 -0.91 1.40 10.56
C SER A 403 -0.58 1.69 12.02
N THR A 404 0.52 1.13 12.49
CA THR A 404 1.01 1.22 13.88
C THR A 404 2.53 1.40 13.88
N PRO A 405 3.14 1.90 14.97
CA PRO A 405 4.60 1.95 15.12
C PRO A 405 5.28 0.61 14.82
N ALA A 406 4.70 -0.50 15.29
CA ALA A 406 5.25 -1.83 15.08
C ALA A 406 5.22 -2.27 13.60
N THR A 407 4.13 -1.97 12.89
CA THR A 407 4.03 -2.29 11.44
C THR A 407 4.92 -1.39 10.58
N TYR A 408 5.08 -0.11 10.96
CA TYR A 408 5.84 0.83 10.13
C TYR A 408 7.34 0.61 10.21
N THR A 409 7.86 0.35 11.41
CA THR A 409 9.27 -0.01 11.63
C THR A 409 9.60 -1.42 11.13
N GLY A 410 8.59 -2.24 10.83
CA GLY A 410 8.75 -3.63 10.42
C GLY A 410 9.08 -4.60 11.57
N VAL A 411 9.17 -4.12 12.81
CA VAL A 411 9.44 -4.97 13.98
C VAL A 411 8.32 -5.98 14.21
N PHE A 412 7.08 -5.64 13.85
CA PHE A 412 5.95 -6.56 13.97
C PHE A 412 6.12 -7.82 13.11
N ASP A 413 6.80 -7.73 11.96
CA ASP A 413 7.08 -8.89 11.12
C ASP A 413 8.02 -9.87 11.81
N LEU A 414 9.02 -9.35 12.52
CA LEU A 414 9.95 -10.15 13.33
C LEU A 414 9.24 -10.79 14.52
N ILE A 415 8.36 -10.04 15.20
CA ILE A 415 7.54 -10.56 16.30
C ILE A 415 6.60 -11.67 15.81
N ARG A 416 5.92 -11.49 14.67
CA ARG A 416 5.07 -12.54 14.09
C ARG A 416 5.86 -13.81 13.73
N GLN A 417 7.08 -13.64 13.22
CA GLN A 417 7.98 -14.77 12.97
C GLN A 417 8.33 -15.49 14.26
N LEU A 418 8.69 -14.76 15.32
CA LEU A 418 8.94 -15.34 16.65
C LEU A 418 7.72 -16.14 17.15
N TYR A 419 6.53 -15.55 17.16
CA TYR A 419 5.32 -16.21 17.67
C TYR A 419 4.98 -17.49 16.90
N SER A 420 5.21 -17.53 15.58
CA SER A 420 5.01 -18.75 14.79
C SER A 420 5.97 -19.89 15.12
N GLN A 421 7.09 -19.57 15.78
CA GLN A 421 8.11 -20.55 16.15
C GLN A 421 7.94 -21.11 17.58
N LEU A 422 7.01 -20.57 18.35
CA LEU A 422 6.71 -21.06 19.69
C LEU A 422 6.15 -22.48 19.67
N PRO A 423 6.40 -23.32 20.68
CA PRO A 423 5.95 -24.71 20.70
C PRO A 423 4.43 -24.87 20.48
N ASN A 424 3.63 -24.09 21.20
CA ASN A 424 2.16 -24.13 21.09
C ASN A 424 1.67 -23.68 19.70
N ALA A 425 2.32 -22.68 19.10
CA ALA A 425 2.01 -22.22 17.75
C ALA A 425 2.38 -23.27 16.69
N ARG A 426 3.54 -23.91 16.83
CA ARG A 426 3.98 -25.00 15.95
C ARG A 426 3.06 -26.22 16.04
N ALA A 427 2.61 -26.56 17.24
CA ALA A 427 1.63 -27.62 17.47
C ALA A 427 0.30 -27.33 16.75
N ALA A 428 -0.22 -26.11 16.89
CA ALA A 428 -1.43 -25.65 16.21
C ALA A 428 -1.24 -25.47 14.69
N GLY A 429 0.01 -25.35 14.21
CA GLY A 429 0.34 -25.13 12.80
C GLY A 429 0.23 -23.69 12.35
N TYR A 430 0.31 -22.75 13.28
CA TYR A 430 0.22 -21.34 12.96
C TYR A 430 1.48 -20.86 12.25
N THR A 431 1.26 -20.09 11.20
CA THR A 431 2.31 -19.42 10.44
C THR A 431 2.34 -17.94 10.83
N PRO A 432 3.38 -17.16 10.46
CA PRO A 432 3.40 -15.72 10.73
C PRO A 432 2.18 -14.95 10.18
N ARG A 433 1.45 -15.53 9.21
CA ARG A 433 0.22 -14.98 8.64
C ARG A 433 -0.93 -14.98 9.65
N GLN A 434 -1.02 -15.99 10.51
CA GLN A 434 -2.09 -16.13 11.51
C GLN A 434 -1.99 -15.04 12.59
N PHE A 435 -0.77 -14.63 12.91
CA PHE A 435 -0.44 -13.56 13.84
C PHE A 435 -0.51 -12.15 13.22
N SER A 436 -1.03 -12.01 12.00
CA SER A 436 -1.19 -10.72 11.34
C SER A 436 -2.62 -10.23 11.40
N PHE A 437 -2.86 -9.08 12.03
CA PHE A 437 -4.19 -8.45 12.05
C PHE A 437 -4.60 -7.91 10.67
N ASN A 438 -3.68 -7.77 9.71
CA ASN A 438 -3.96 -7.29 8.36
C ASN A 438 -4.43 -8.39 7.39
N VAL A 439 -4.40 -9.67 7.81
CA VAL A 439 -4.65 -10.80 6.91
C VAL A 439 -5.74 -11.71 7.48
N PRO A 440 -6.69 -12.19 6.66
CA PRO A 440 -7.67 -13.18 7.10
C PRO A 440 -7.00 -14.46 7.59
N GLY A 441 -7.54 -15.03 8.66
CA GLY A 441 -7.04 -16.25 9.30
C GLY A 441 -7.15 -16.19 10.82
N GLY A 442 -6.40 -15.28 11.45
CA GLY A 442 -6.33 -15.15 12.92
C GLY A 442 -6.80 -13.80 13.48
N ARG A 443 -7.18 -12.87 12.60
CA ARG A 443 -7.74 -11.57 12.97
C ARG A 443 -9.23 -11.67 13.31
N CYS A 444 -9.75 -10.70 14.06
CA CYS A 444 -11.18 -10.53 14.22
C CYS A 444 -11.81 -10.08 12.89
N GLU A 445 -12.74 -10.86 12.35
CA GLU A 445 -13.37 -10.57 11.06
C GLU A 445 -14.38 -9.42 11.12
N LYS A 446 -14.97 -9.13 12.29
CA LYS A 446 -15.94 -8.01 12.43
C LYS A 446 -15.31 -6.64 12.18
N CYS A 447 -14.13 -6.40 12.77
CA CYS A 447 -13.37 -5.17 12.57
C CYS A 447 -12.27 -5.33 11.52
N GLU A 448 -12.23 -6.46 10.81
CA GLU A 448 -11.15 -6.83 9.88
C GLU A 448 -9.73 -6.65 10.46
N GLY A 449 -9.58 -6.88 11.77
CA GLY A 449 -8.32 -6.70 12.51
C GLY A 449 -7.94 -5.27 12.88
N ALA A 450 -8.78 -4.26 12.61
CA ALA A 450 -8.53 -2.89 13.04
C ALA A 450 -8.69 -2.68 14.57
N GLY A 451 -9.45 -3.55 15.24
CA GLY A 451 -9.82 -3.40 16.66
C GLY A 451 -10.87 -2.33 16.94
N GLN A 452 -11.11 -1.44 15.97
CA GLN A 452 -12.07 -0.35 16.03
C GLN A 452 -12.94 -0.34 14.77
N LEU A 453 -14.14 0.21 14.89
CA LEU A 453 -15.09 0.44 13.81
C LEU A 453 -15.22 1.94 13.57
N ARG A 454 -15.15 2.36 12.31
CA ARG A 454 -15.35 3.77 11.92
C ARG A 454 -16.84 4.06 11.82
N ILE A 455 -17.30 5.06 12.58
CA ILE A 455 -18.64 5.60 12.48
C ILE A 455 -18.56 6.91 11.70
N GLU A 456 -19.27 6.96 10.58
CA GLU A 456 -19.36 8.18 9.76
C GLU A 456 -20.29 9.18 10.42
N MET A 457 -19.82 10.43 10.55
CA MET A 457 -20.57 11.52 11.16
C MET A 457 -20.81 12.62 10.11
N HIS A 458 -22.05 13.10 9.96
CA HIS A 458 -22.39 14.03 8.86
C HIS A 458 -21.77 15.43 8.98
N PHE A 459 -21.58 15.93 10.20
CA PHE A 459 -21.08 17.29 10.47
C PHE A 459 -19.83 17.34 11.36
N LEU A 460 -19.59 16.25 12.11
CA LEU A 460 -18.42 16.10 12.97
C LEU A 460 -17.41 15.19 12.26
N PRO A 461 -16.12 15.26 12.62
CA PRO A 461 -15.15 14.26 12.16
C PRO A 461 -15.60 12.85 12.54
N ASP A 462 -15.33 11.89 11.67
CA ASP A 462 -15.62 10.49 11.92
C ASP A 462 -14.93 9.99 13.18
N VAL A 463 -15.63 9.15 13.93
CA VAL A 463 -15.17 8.64 15.22
C VAL A 463 -14.89 7.15 15.11
N TRP A 464 -13.80 6.71 15.73
CA TRP A 464 -13.45 5.31 15.87
C TRP A 464 -13.98 4.79 17.21
N VAL A 465 -14.84 3.79 17.16
CA VAL A 465 -15.38 3.13 18.35
C VAL A 465 -14.79 1.74 18.47
N GLU A 466 -14.51 1.31 19.69
CA GLU A 466 -13.98 -0.02 19.97
C GLU A 466 -14.89 -1.13 19.41
N CYS A 467 -14.28 -2.17 18.84
CA CYS A 467 -15.04 -3.32 18.34
C CYS A 467 -15.59 -4.14 19.51
N ASP A 468 -16.91 -4.27 19.57
CA ASP A 468 -17.67 -5.05 20.54
C ASP A 468 -17.44 -6.58 20.48
N SER A 469 -16.93 -7.14 19.36
CA SER A 469 -16.66 -8.58 19.25
C SER A 469 -15.28 -9.01 19.71
N CYS A 470 -14.28 -8.14 19.61
CA CYS A 470 -12.92 -8.46 20.08
C CYS A 470 -12.46 -7.57 21.23
N HIS A 471 -13.26 -6.59 21.65
CA HIS A 471 -12.91 -5.61 22.69
C HIS A 471 -11.53 -4.99 22.43
N GLY A 472 -11.34 -4.49 21.20
CA GLY A 472 -10.07 -3.89 20.78
C GLY A 472 -8.91 -4.86 20.50
N ARG A 473 -9.04 -6.16 20.82
CA ARG A 473 -7.92 -7.12 20.77
C ARG A 473 -7.41 -7.50 19.38
N ARG A 474 -8.15 -7.18 18.32
CA ARG A 474 -7.82 -7.42 16.90
C ARG A 474 -7.70 -8.88 16.44
N PHE A 475 -7.60 -9.84 17.34
CA PHE A 475 -7.39 -11.27 17.04
C PHE A 475 -8.51 -12.16 17.57
N THR A 476 -8.56 -13.41 17.10
CA THR A 476 -9.42 -14.46 17.66
C THR A 476 -8.84 -15.03 18.96
N GLU A 477 -9.69 -15.62 19.80
CA GLU A 477 -9.25 -16.22 21.09
C GLU A 477 -8.19 -17.30 20.91
N ASP A 478 -8.27 -18.10 19.84
CA ASP A 478 -7.29 -19.13 19.52
C ASP A 478 -5.86 -18.57 19.35
N VAL A 479 -5.73 -17.42 18.69
CA VAL A 479 -4.43 -16.76 18.49
C VAL A 479 -3.93 -16.15 19.79
N LEU A 480 -4.83 -15.63 20.62
CA LEU A 480 -4.51 -15.04 21.92
C LEU A 480 -4.07 -16.08 22.95
N SER A 481 -4.41 -17.37 22.76
CA SER A 481 -3.95 -18.47 23.62
C SER A 481 -2.46 -18.75 23.53
N ILE A 482 -1.77 -18.22 22.50
CA ILE A 482 -0.34 -18.37 22.31
C ILE A 482 0.39 -17.21 23.00
N ASP A 483 1.16 -17.53 24.03
CA ASP A 483 1.96 -16.56 24.77
C ASP A 483 3.48 -16.77 24.61
N TYR A 484 4.23 -15.67 24.72
CA TYR A 484 5.68 -15.64 24.87
C TYR A 484 6.01 -14.95 26.20
N HIS A 485 6.67 -15.66 27.11
CA HIS A 485 6.91 -15.20 28.49
C HIS A 485 5.62 -14.72 29.21
N GLY A 486 4.47 -15.37 28.96
CA GLY A 486 3.19 -15.00 29.55
C GLY A 486 2.47 -13.84 28.86
N PHE A 487 2.99 -13.30 27.76
CA PHE A 487 2.36 -12.24 26.97
C PHE A 487 1.81 -12.79 25.65
N SER A 488 0.51 -12.61 25.40
CA SER A 488 -0.08 -12.87 24.09
C SER A 488 0.38 -11.83 23.06
N ILE A 489 0.12 -12.08 21.78
CA ILE A 489 0.48 -11.12 20.73
C ILE A 489 -0.27 -9.78 20.85
N HIS A 490 -1.48 -9.79 21.42
CA HIS A 490 -2.21 -8.55 21.71
C HIS A 490 -1.56 -7.80 22.87
N ASP A 491 -1.17 -8.50 23.93
CA ASP A 491 -0.50 -7.88 25.07
C ASP A 491 0.77 -7.17 24.61
N VAL A 492 1.59 -7.82 23.76
CA VAL A 492 2.78 -7.20 23.16
C VAL A 492 2.47 -5.94 22.35
N LEU A 493 1.31 -5.87 21.68
CA LEU A 493 0.90 -4.66 20.95
C LEU A 493 0.43 -3.55 21.90
N GLU A 494 -0.17 -3.87 23.05
CA GLU A 494 -0.56 -2.87 24.06
C GLU A 494 0.63 -2.40 24.90
N MET A 495 1.69 -3.21 24.99
CA MET A 495 2.91 -2.87 25.72
C MET A 495 3.58 -1.61 25.17
N GLN A 496 4.10 -0.82 26.11
CA GLN A 496 4.95 0.32 25.80
C GLN A 496 6.27 -0.16 25.19
N ILE A 497 6.80 0.60 24.24
CA ILE A 497 8.04 0.26 23.55
C ILE A 497 9.19 0.05 24.53
N GLY A 498 9.31 0.89 25.56
CA GLY A 498 10.34 0.72 26.59
C GLY A 498 10.28 -0.64 27.30
N GLN A 499 9.07 -1.11 27.64
CA GLN A 499 8.88 -2.44 28.23
C GLN A 499 9.13 -3.58 27.23
N ALA A 500 8.76 -3.36 25.96
CA ALA A 500 8.99 -4.36 24.92
C ALA A 500 10.49 -4.61 24.69
N VAL A 501 11.35 -3.58 24.84
CA VAL A 501 12.82 -3.76 24.77
C VAL A 501 13.30 -4.76 25.82
N GLU A 502 12.77 -4.69 27.05
CA GLU A 502 13.11 -5.60 28.14
C GLU A 502 12.64 -7.04 27.86
N VAL A 503 11.40 -7.21 27.39
CA VAL A 503 10.85 -8.54 27.07
C VAL A 503 11.58 -9.23 25.92
N PHE A 504 12.03 -8.46 24.92
CA PHE A 504 12.75 -8.96 23.76
C PHE A 504 14.26 -8.78 23.86
N SER A 505 14.80 -8.62 25.07
CA SER A 505 16.24 -8.42 25.32
C SER A 505 17.09 -9.52 24.68
N ASN A 506 16.59 -10.75 24.64
CA ASN A 506 17.32 -11.93 24.16
C ASN A 506 17.32 -12.06 22.63
N ILE A 507 16.63 -11.18 21.90
CA ILE A 507 16.52 -11.25 20.42
C ILE A 507 17.09 -9.97 19.81
N PRO A 508 18.37 -9.96 19.38
CA PRO A 508 19.07 -8.76 18.94
C PRO A 508 18.37 -8.00 17.80
N LYS A 509 17.78 -8.73 16.85
CA LYS A 509 17.09 -8.13 15.69
C LYS A 509 15.85 -7.34 16.10
N ILE A 510 15.12 -7.80 17.12
CA ILE A 510 13.93 -7.10 17.64
C ILE A 510 14.39 -5.97 18.57
N ARG A 511 15.30 -6.28 19.51
CA ARG A 511 15.88 -5.32 20.47
C ARG A 511 16.43 -4.07 19.77
N ARG A 512 17.20 -4.24 18.69
CA ARG A 512 17.79 -3.10 17.94
C ARG A 512 16.72 -2.15 17.38
N THR A 513 15.66 -2.67 16.77
CA THR A 513 14.59 -1.84 16.18
C THR A 513 13.73 -1.18 17.27
N LEU A 514 13.51 -1.85 18.40
CA LEU A 514 12.80 -1.24 19.53
C LEU A 514 13.66 -0.18 20.23
N GLN A 515 14.96 -0.40 20.35
CA GLN A 515 15.89 0.56 20.93
C GLN A 515 15.95 1.86 20.11
N THR A 516 15.89 1.79 18.77
CA THR A 516 15.85 3.03 17.96
C THR A 516 14.60 3.85 18.21
N LEU A 517 13.46 3.22 18.55
CA LEU A 517 12.24 3.93 18.95
C LEU A 517 12.38 4.57 20.35
N VAL A 518 13.04 3.88 21.29
CA VAL A 518 13.36 4.46 22.61
C VAL A 518 14.33 5.63 22.49
N ASP A 519 15.36 5.51 21.66
CA ASP A 519 16.39 6.53 21.48
C ASP A 519 15.80 7.84 20.92
N VAL A 520 14.77 7.78 20.06
CA VAL A 520 14.05 8.97 19.58
C VAL A 520 13.03 9.52 20.59
N GLY A 521 12.95 8.94 21.79
CA GLY A 521 12.06 9.38 22.86
C GLY A 521 10.61 8.91 22.70
N LEU A 522 10.38 7.74 22.10
CA LEU A 522 9.07 7.10 21.97
C LEU A 522 8.95 5.86 22.86
N ASP A 523 9.60 5.84 24.00
CA ASP A 523 9.53 4.74 24.97
C ASP A 523 8.13 4.55 25.56
N TYR A 524 7.35 5.63 25.64
CA TYR A 524 6.05 5.69 26.29
C TYR A 524 4.86 5.24 25.42
N ILE A 525 4.99 5.23 24.09
CA ILE A 525 3.90 4.84 23.18
C ILE A 525 3.75 3.32 23.14
N SER A 526 2.54 2.83 22.88
CA SER A 526 2.28 1.41 22.69
C SER A 526 2.65 0.96 21.28
N LEU A 527 3.17 -0.26 21.13
CA LEU A 527 3.61 -0.80 19.83
C LEU A 527 2.49 -0.86 18.78
N GLY A 528 1.28 -1.17 19.22
CA GLY A 528 0.07 -1.30 18.44
C GLY A 528 -0.78 -0.03 18.37
N GLN A 529 -0.31 1.10 18.91
CA GLN A 529 -1.05 2.36 18.88
C GLN A 529 -1.42 2.74 17.44
N SER A 530 -2.66 3.15 17.25
CA SER A 530 -3.25 3.46 15.95
C SER A 530 -2.59 4.71 15.35
N ALA A 531 -2.11 4.65 14.11
CA ALA A 531 -1.39 5.77 13.49
C ALA A 531 -2.19 7.10 13.44
N PRO A 532 -3.52 7.10 13.20
CA PRO A 532 -4.33 8.31 13.31
C PRO A 532 -4.34 8.98 14.69
N THR A 533 -4.00 8.25 15.76
CA THR A 533 -3.94 8.77 17.13
C THR A 533 -2.56 9.32 17.51
N LEU A 534 -1.56 9.15 16.64
CA LEU A 534 -0.22 9.70 16.86
C LEU A 534 -0.20 11.18 16.48
N SER A 535 0.53 11.98 17.27
CA SER A 535 0.80 13.37 16.92
C SER A 535 1.70 13.46 15.68
N GLY A 536 1.73 14.64 15.03
CA GLY A 536 2.63 14.87 13.88
C GLY A 536 4.11 14.62 14.22
N GLY A 537 4.54 15.07 15.39
CA GLY A 537 5.91 14.86 15.89
C GLY A 537 6.19 13.41 16.28
N GLU A 538 5.22 12.67 16.83
CA GLU A 538 5.34 11.22 17.07
C GLU A 538 5.45 10.45 15.75
N ALA A 539 4.59 10.78 14.78
CA ALA A 539 4.61 10.18 13.46
C ALA A 539 5.97 10.37 12.77
N GLN A 540 6.52 11.58 12.86
CA GLN A 540 7.84 11.92 12.33
C GLN A 540 8.96 11.11 13.01
N ARG A 541 8.94 10.99 14.34
CA ARG A 541 9.93 10.22 15.11
C ARG A 541 9.88 8.72 14.82
N VAL A 542 8.70 8.13 14.62
CA VAL A 542 8.58 6.72 14.19
C VAL A 542 9.21 6.53 12.80
N LYS A 543 9.02 7.49 11.88
CA LYS A 543 9.67 7.45 10.56
C LYS A 543 11.19 7.54 10.65
N LEU A 544 11.69 8.42 11.52
CA LEU A 544 13.12 8.53 11.79
C LEU A 544 13.69 7.22 12.37
N ALA A 545 13.03 6.64 13.36
CA ALA A 545 13.41 5.37 13.98
C ALA A 545 13.41 4.20 12.97
N ALA A 546 12.44 4.17 12.06
CA ALA A 546 12.38 3.16 11.00
C ALA A 546 13.60 3.22 10.07
N GLU A 547 14.08 4.43 9.72
CA GLU A 547 15.28 4.58 8.89
C GLU A 547 16.56 4.31 9.67
N LEU A 548 16.63 4.71 10.95
CA LEU A 548 17.75 4.39 11.86
C LEU A 548 17.95 2.89 12.08
N SER A 549 16.86 2.11 12.01
CA SER A 549 16.92 0.65 12.15
C SER A 549 17.58 -0.04 10.96
N ARG A 550 17.67 0.62 9.80
CA ARG A 550 18.24 0.05 8.58
C ARG A 550 19.77 0.11 8.59
N PRO A 551 20.45 -0.79 7.84
CA PRO A 551 21.90 -0.72 7.69
C PRO A 551 22.33 0.62 7.08
N ASP A 552 23.28 1.27 7.72
CA ASP A 552 23.80 2.56 7.30
C ASP A 552 24.98 2.39 6.32
N THR A 553 25.04 3.25 5.30
CA THR A 553 26.16 3.33 4.36
C THR A 553 27.14 4.46 4.68
N GLY A 554 26.79 5.35 5.62
CA GLY A 554 27.53 6.57 5.94
C GLY A 554 27.52 7.61 4.83
N LYS A 555 26.64 7.46 3.82
CA LYS A 555 26.50 8.37 2.66
C LYS A 555 25.04 8.68 2.38
N THR A 556 24.26 8.91 3.43
CA THR A 556 22.84 9.23 3.34
C THR A 556 22.60 10.71 3.66
N LEU A 557 21.73 11.36 2.89
CA LEU A 557 21.21 12.71 3.17
C LEU A 557 19.82 12.60 3.81
N TYR A 558 19.70 13.00 5.06
CA TYR A 558 18.42 13.10 5.78
C TYR A 558 17.89 14.53 5.69
N LEU A 559 16.61 14.66 5.31
CA LEU A 559 15.88 15.93 5.23
C LEU A 559 14.73 15.88 6.24
N LEU A 560 14.79 16.71 7.28
CA LEU A 560 13.77 16.78 8.33
C LEU A 560 13.08 18.14 8.31
N ASP A 561 11.75 18.12 8.39
CA ASP A 561 10.91 19.32 8.40
C ASP A 561 10.38 19.58 9.83
N GLU A 562 10.88 20.60 10.50
CA GLU A 562 10.50 21.05 11.85
C GLU A 562 10.37 19.90 12.89
N PRO A 563 11.44 19.11 13.13
CA PRO A 563 11.39 17.94 14.00
C PRO A 563 11.21 18.26 15.49
N THR A 564 11.29 19.54 15.91
CA THR A 564 11.00 19.95 17.30
C THR A 564 9.53 20.24 17.59
N THR A 565 8.66 20.15 16.57
CA THR A 565 7.21 20.30 16.76
C THR A 565 6.69 19.29 17.79
N GLY A 566 5.93 19.72 18.79
CA GLY A 566 5.41 18.80 19.81
C GLY A 566 6.40 18.40 20.90
N LEU A 567 7.59 19.02 21.00
CA LEU A 567 8.64 18.57 21.92
C LEU A 567 8.93 19.55 23.05
N HIS A 568 8.94 19.02 24.28
CA HIS A 568 9.47 19.70 25.44
C HIS A 568 11.01 19.85 25.35
N PHE A 569 11.58 20.85 26.05
CA PHE A 569 13.02 21.14 26.05
C PHE A 569 13.90 19.90 26.33
N GLY A 570 13.49 19.04 27.26
CA GLY A 570 14.20 17.80 27.58
C GLY A 570 14.20 16.76 26.45
N ASP A 571 13.16 16.74 25.61
CA ASP A 571 13.08 15.84 24.46
C ASP A 571 13.83 16.38 23.24
N ILE A 572 13.97 17.71 23.12
CA ILE A 572 14.85 18.33 22.11
C ILE A 572 16.31 17.88 22.33
N ILE A 573 16.76 17.74 23.58
CA ILE A 573 18.10 17.22 23.89
C ILE A 573 18.28 15.80 23.33
N LYS A 574 17.34 14.89 23.62
CA LYS A 574 17.37 13.51 23.11
C LYS A 574 17.35 13.46 21.58
N LEU A 575 16.50 14.29 20.96
CA LEU A 575 16.43 14.39 19.50
C LEU A 575 17.76 14.86 18.92
N LEU A 576 18.37 15.90 19.49
CA LEU A 576 19.68 16.40 19.06
C LEU A 576 20.75 15.31 19.19
N GLU A 577 20.77 14.54 20.29
CA GLU A 577 21.68 13.40 20.42
C GLU A 577 21.52 12.42 19.26
N VAL A 578 20.29 12.05 18.90
CA VAL A 578 20.03 11.13 17.78
C VAL A 578 20.48 11.72 16.44
N LEU A 579 20.18 12.99 16.17
CA LEU A 579 20.61 13.66 14.93
C LEU A 579 22.14 13.75 14.86
N GLN A 580 22.81 13.99 15.99
CA GLN A 580 24.25 14.03 16.07
C GLN A 580 24.87 12.63 15.86
N ARG A 581 24.26 11.57 16.40
CA ARG A 581 24.66 10.17 16.13
C ARG A 581 24.59 9.85 14.64
N LEU A 582 23.55 10.30 13.94
CA LEU A 582 23.44 10.12 12.48
C LEU A 582 24.60 10.76 11.73
N VAL A 583 24.99 11.98 12.14
CA VAL A 583 26.11 12.69 11.53
C VAL A 583 27.44 11.99 11.84
N ASP A 584 27.60 11.42 13.03
CA ASP A 584 28.79 10.65 13.42
C ASP A 584 28.98 9.35 12.64
N LEU A 585 27.89 8.78 12.12
CA LEU A 585 27.94 7.65 11.19
C LEU A 585 28.42 8.05 9.78
N GLY A 586 28.69 9.34 9.53
CA GLY A 586 29.09 9.90 8.25
C GLY A 586 27.94 10.47 7.41
N ASN A 587 26.71 10.45 7.93
CA ASN A 587 25.57 10.98 7.17
C ASN A 587 25.50 12.50 7.24
N THR A 588 24.74 13.08 6.30
CA THR A 588 24.42 14.50 6.30
C THR A 588 22.98 14.68 6.74
N VAL A 589 22.76 15.55 7.72
CA VAL A 589 21.42 15.82 8.27
C VAL A 589 21.09 17.28 8.01
N LEU A 590 20.05 17.53 7.22
CA LEU A 590 19.54 18.85 6.89
C LEU A 590 18.17 19.02 7.52
N VAL A 591 18.02 20.02 8.38
CA VAL A 591 16.82 20.25 9.18
C VAL A 591 16.25 21.63 8.86
N ILE A 592 14.95 21.74 8.62
CA ILE A 592 14.24 23.02 8.60
C ILE A 592 13.81 23.32 10.03
N GLU A 593 14.28 24.41 10.61
CA GLU A 593 13.95 24.75 12.00
C GLU A 593 13.84 26.26 12.26
N HIS A 594 13.03 26.54 13.27
CA HIS A 594 12.82 27.85 13.86
C HIS A 594 13.27 27.90 15.32
N ASN A 595 13.40 26.73 15.97
CA ASN A 595 13.84 26.63 17.35
C ASN A 595 15.32 27.03 17.49
N LEU A 596 15.58 28.06 18.31
CA LEU A 596 16.91 28.62 18.51
C LEU A 596 17.89 27.63 19.15
N ASP A 597 17.40 26.68 19.95
CA ASP A 597 18.23 25.67 20.60
C ASP A 597 18.78 24.64 19.60
N VAL A 598 18.03 24.33 18.54
CA VAL A 598 18.54 23.48 17.46
C VAL A 598 19.50 24.25 16.57
N ILE A 599 19.19 25.51 16.26
CA ILE A 599 20.04 26.35 15.40
C ILE A 599 21.42 26.57 16.05
N LYS A 600 21.48 26.86 17.35
CA LYS A 600 22.77 27.04 18.06
C LYS A 600 23.58 25.74 18.13
N ALA A 601 22.94 24.58 18.13
CA ALA A 601 23.60 23.27 18.16
C ALA A 601 24.08 22.77 16.78
N ALA A 602 23.71 23.46 15.69
CA ALA A 602 24.01 23.06 14.31
C ALA A 602 25.46 23.32 13.89
N ASP A 603 26.05 22.45 13.06
CA ASP A 603 27.39 22.69 12.51
C ASP A 603 27.38 23.81 11.44
N TRP A 604 26.28 23.91 10.69
CA TRP A 604 26.10 24.85 9.58
C TRP A 604 24.68 25.38 9.55
N VAL A 605 24.50 26.63 9.14
CA VAL A 605 23.20 27.30 9.04
C VAL A 605 23.05 27.96 7.68
N LEU A 606 21.88 27.82 7.09
CA LEU A 606 21.43 28.50 5.87
C LEU A 606 20.23 29.38 6.25
N ASP A 607 20.44 30.70 6.29
CA ASP A 607 19.39 31.66 6.65
C ASP A 607 18.73 32.22 5.38
N LEU A 608 17.42 32.02 5.25
CA LEU A 608 16.62 32.47 4.11
C LEU A 608 15.74 33.66 4.48
N GLY A 609 15.72 34.69 3.64
CA GLY A 609 14.98 35.92 3.91
C GLY A 609 15.23 36.99 2.84
N PRO A 610 15.36 38.28 3.21
CA PRO A 610 15.28 38.82 4.58
C PRO A 610 13.85 38.85 5.16
N GLU A 611 12.83 38.89 4.30
CA GLU A 611 11.41 38.91 4.71
C GLU A 611 10.65 37.68 4.17
N ALA A 612 9.33 37.64 4.41
CA ALA A 612 8.42 36.63 3.91
C ALA A 612 7.88 36.94 2.49
N GLY A 613 7.38 35.91 1.80
CA GLY A 613 6.64 36.06 0.54
C GLY A 613 7.46 36.67 -0.58
N SER A 614 6.88 37.66 -1.26
CA SER A 614 7.53 38.31 -2.41
C SER A 614 8.81 39.06 -2.03
N ALA A 615 8.97 39.50 -0.79
CA ALA A 615 10.16 40.17 -0.28
C ALA A 615 11.26 39.20 0.23
N GLY A 616 10.97 37.90 0.26
CA GLY A 616 11.89 36.84 0.65
C GLY A 616 12.58 36.14 -0.52
N GLY A 617 12.94 34.88 -0.29
CA GLY A 617 13.48 33.97 -1.30
C GLY A 617 14.93 34.21 -1.68
N GLN A 618 15.71 34.87 -0.81
CA GLN A 618 17.15 35.07 -0.98
C GLN A 618 17.91 34.38 0.16
N LEU A 619 19.17 34.00 -0.11
CA LEU A 619 20.09 33.52 0.91
C LEU A 619 20.69 34.74 1.63
N VAL A 620 20.36 34.90 2.91
CA VAL A 620 20.85 36.00 3.74
C VAL A 620 22.26 35.69 4.25
N PHE A 621 22.47 34.45 4.71
CA PHE A 621 23.74 33.99 5.26
C PHE A 621 23.88 32.47 5.10
N ALA A 622 25.13 32.00 4.94
CA ALA A 622 25.50 30.59 5.00
C ALA A 622 26.83 30.44 5.74
N GLY A 623 26.86 29.67 6.83
CA GLY A 623 28.03 29.58 7.68
C GLY A 623 27.76 28.88 9.01
N THR A 624 28.64 29.07 10.00
CA THR A 624 28.40 28.60 11.37
C THR A 624 27.41 29.51 12.11
N PRO A 625 26.74 29.03 13.18
CA PRO A 625 25.91 29.87 14.05
C PRO A 625 26.64 31.11 14.60
N GLU A 626 27.93 30.99 14.95
CA GLU A 626 28.75 32.12 15.38
C GLU A 626 28.90 33.17 14.27
N GLY A 627 29.19 32.73 13.03
CA GLY A 627 29.28 33.63 11.89
C GLY A 627 27.94 34.30 11.55
N LEU A 628 26.81 33.62 11.79
CA LEU A 628 25.48 34.19 11.63
C LEU A 628 25.23 35.34 12.62
N VAL A 629 25.67 35.16 13.88
CA VAL A 629 25.60 36.20 14.91
C VAL A 629 26.47 37.40 14.55
N GLU A 630 27.72 37.17 14.11
CA GLU A 630 28.60 38.26 13.65
C GLU A 630 28.01 39.02 12.46
N HIS A 631 27.39 38.30 11.51
CA HIS A 631 26.71 38.92 10.37
C HIS A 631 25.51 39.77 10.82
N ALA A 632 24.73 39.29 11.79
CA ALA A 632 23.61 40.05 12.35
C ALA A 632 24.08 41.32 13.08
N GLU A 633 25.15 41.25 13.87
CA GLU A 633 25.72 42.42 14.54
C GLU A 633 26.21 43.49 13.54
N GLN A 634 26.66 43.08 12.34
CA GLN A 634 27.10 43.99 11.27
C GLN A 634 25.95 44.55 10.42
N THR A 635 24.78 43.89 10.40
CA THR A 635 23.64 44.25 9.54
C THR A 635 22.46 44.85 10.31
N ARG A 636 22.51 44.81 11.64
CA ARG A 636 21.52 45.45 12.50
C ARG A 636 21.56 46.97 12.27
N PRO A 637 20.40 47.62 12.01
CA PRO A 637 20.38 49.07 11.86
C PRO A 637 20.83 49.75 13.17
N GLU A 638 21.77 50.69 13.09
CA GLU A 638 22.06 51.61 14.19
C GLU A 638 20.80 52.46 14.46
N VAL A 639 20.52 52.75 15.75
CA VAL A 639 19.40 53.55 16.32
C VAL A 639 18.09 52.72 16.54
N LEU A 640 17.46 52.57 17.72
CA LEU A 640 17.28 53.40 18.92
C LEU A 640 17.33 52.54 20.20
N ASP A 641 18.43 52.62 20.96
CA ASP A 641 18.41 52.35 22.40
C ASP A 641 18.39 53.71 23.10
N SER A 642 17.26 54.42 22.97
CA SER A 642 16.96 55.56 23.84
C SER A 642 16.10 55.06 24.97
N ASP A 643 16.77 54.54 25.99
CA ASP A 643 16.27 54.51 27.36
C ASP A 643 15.64 55.88 27.69
N PRO A 644 14.35 55.97 28.05
CA PRO A 644 13.69 57.25 28.38
C PRO A 644 14.25 57.93 29.65
N SER A 645 15.25 57.35 30.32
CA SER A 645 15.71 57.83 31.63
C SER A 645 16.95 58.74 31.65
N ALA A 646 17.65 59.00 30.54
CA ALA A 646 18.89 59.79 30.56
C ALA A 646 18.82 61.12 29.77
N LYS A 647 18.21 62.16 30.36
CA LYS A 647 18.40 63.56 29.93
C LYS A 647 19.69 64.13 30.51
N ASN A 648 20.65 64.53 29.65
CA ASN A 648 21.28 65.86 29.59
C ASN A 648 22.68 65.84 28.97
N GLY A 649 22.83 66.48 27.81
CA GLY A 649 24.15 66.84 27.25
C GLY A 649 24.03 67.58 25.92
N LYS A 650 24.16 68.91 25.95
CA LYS A 650 24.02 69.81 24.79
C LYS A 650 25.00 69.47 23.65
N PRO A 651 24.62 69.64 22.36
CA PRO A 651 25.53 69.45 21.25
C PRO A 651 26.37 70.72 21.01
N ARG A 652 27.69 70.55 20.83
CA ARG A 652 28.60 71.59 20.35
C ARG A 652 28.94 71.35 18.87
N SER A 653 28.76 72.40 18.08
CA SER A 653 29.06 72.46 16.65
C SER A 653 30.57 72.45 16.37
N ARG A 654 30.97 71.92 15.21
CA ARG A 654 31.64 72.72 14.16
C ARG A 654 31.97 71.91 12.91
N SER A 655 31.66 72.58 11.79
CA SER A 655 32.08 72.38 10.40
C SER A 655 33.58 72.13 10.19
N THR A 656 33.97 71.46 9.09
CA THR A 656 34.65 72.10 7.95
C THR A 656 34.79 71.17 6.74
N SER A 657 34.71 71.79 5.57
CA SER A 657 34.89 71.25 4.23
C SER A 657 36.34 71.33 3.75
N ARG A 658 36.79 70.42 2.84
CA ARG A 658 37.46 70.73 1.55
C ARG A 658 38.15 69.52 0.87
N LYS A 659 37.56 69.10 -0.25
CA LYS A 659 38.07 69.02 -1.65
C LYS A 659 39.54 68.68 -2.00
N LYS A 660 39.61 67.83 -3.06
CA LYS A 660 40.63 67.61 -4.14
C LYS A 660 41.63 66.46 -3.90
N LYS A 661 42.00 65.63 -4.88
CA LYS A 661 41.78 65.56 -6.33
C LYS A 661 42.11 64.14 -6.83
N ALA A 662 41.49 63.74 -7.92
CA ALA A 662 41.68 62.47 -8.63
C ALA A 662 43.10 62.27 -9.20
N THR A 663 43.53 61.02 -9.29
CA THR A 663 44.42 60.54 -10.35
C THR A 663 43.95 59.15 -10.75
N GLU A 664 43.69 59.00 -12.04
CA GLU A 664 43.13 57.81 -12.68
C GLU A 664 44.13 56.65 -12.68
N THR A 665 43.67 55.46 -12.32
CA THR A 665 44.14 54.22 -12.96
C THR A 665 42.97 53.25 -12.97
N ARG A 666 42.33 53.13 -14.13
CA ARG A 666 41.24 52.18 -14.37
C ARG A 666 41.82 50.77 -14.38
N VAL A 667 41.54 50.02 -13.32
CA VAL A 667 41.46 48.55 -13.37
C VAL A 667 40.00 48.22 -13.06
N ASN A 668 39.34 47.59 -14.02
CA ASN A 668 37.95 47.13 -13.90
C ASN A 668 37.88 45.98 -12.90
N ASP A 669 37.68 46.28 -11.63
CA ASP A 669 37.13 45.32 -10.67
C ASP A 669 35.63 45.60 -10.52
N ALA A 670 34.85 44.92 -11.36
CA ALA A 670 33.42 44.77 -11.16
C ALA A 670 33.19 43.70 -10.07
N SER A 671 33.46 44.04 -8.81
CA SER A 671 32.88 43.37 -7.65
C SER A 671 31.94 44.35 -6.97
N GLY A 672 30.67 44.30 -7.36
CA GLY A 672 29.62 45.04 -6.68
C GLY A 672 29.56 44.59 -5.23
N ALA A 673 29.83 45.51 -4.30
CA ALA A 673 29.59 45.29 -2.88
C ALA A 673 28.10 44.98 -2.70
N SER A 674 27.78 43.70 -2.47
CA SER A 674 26.44 43.26 -2.10
C SER A 674 26.07 43.94 -0.79
N GLU A 675 25.01 44.74 -0.81
CA GLU A 675 24.35 45.24 0.39
C GLU A 675 24.04 44.03 1.28
N LYS A 676 24.63 43.96 2.49
CA LYS A 676 24.48 42.80 3.37
C LYS A 676 23.03 42.74 3.87
N LEU A 677 22.35 41.63 3.58
CA LEU A 677 20.95 41.43 3.99
C LEU A 677 20.85 41.21 5.50
N ARG A 678 19.84 41.79 6.14
CA ARG A 678 19.59 41.64 7.58
C ARG A 678 19.14 40.21 7.92
N SER A 679 19.70 39.64 8.98
CA SER A 679 19.28 38.34 9.54
C SER A 679 18.51 38.51 10.85
N TYR A 680 17.22 38.20 10.85
CA TYR A 680 16.40 38.17 12.07
C TYR A 680 16.75 37.00 12.98
N THR A 681 17.15 35.86 12.41
CA THR A 681 17.55 34.68 13.16
C THR A 681 18.83 34.96 13.95
N GLY A 682 19.82 35.58 13.32
CA GLY A 682 21.08 35.95 13.99
C GLY A 682 20.85 36.95 15.12
N GLU A 683 19.94 37.92 14.96
CA GLU A 683 19.58 38.86 16.04
C GLU A 683 18.98 38.14 17.26
N ALA A 684 18.14 37.13 17.05
CA ALA A 684 17.54 36.34 18.13
C ALA A 684 18.55 35.40 18.82
N LEU A 685 19.61 34.96 18.12
CA LEU A 685 20.65 34.10 18.68
C LEU A 685 21.67 34.83 19.55
N ILE A 686 21.87 36.15 19.37
CA ILE A 686 22.83 36.96 20.15
C ILE A 686 22.73 36.72 21.68
N PRO A 687 21.57 36.87 22.34
CA PRO A 687 21.48 36.72 23.79
C PRO A 687 21.79 35.28 24.26
N LEU A 688 21.38 34.28 23.47
CA LEU A 688 21.59 32.87 23.79
C LEU A 688 23.06 32.48 23.65
N MET A 689 23.72 32.88 22.57
CA MET A 689 25.13 32.55 22.32
C MET A 689 26.08 33.22 23.33
N ARG A 690 25.72 34.39 23.87
CA ARG A 690 26.51 35.08 24.91
C ARG A 690 26.44 34.42 26.29
N THR A 691 25.37 33.68 26.56
CA THR A 691 25.12 33.03 27.86
C THR A 691 25.29 31.50 27.80
N ALA A 692 25.58 30.95 26.62
CA ALA A 692 25.66 29.53 26.38
C ALA A 692 26.85 28.85 27.06
N GLU A 693 26.60 27.68 27.63
CA GLU A 693 27.64 26.75 28.07
C GLU A 693 28.13 25.90 26.89
N TYR A 694 29.45 25.86 26.69
CA TYR A 694 30.10 25.07 25.64
C TYR A 694 30.58 23.74 26.20
N ILE A 695 30.05 22.62 25.70
CA ILE A 695 30.34 21.26 26.21
C ILE A 695 31.03 20.42 25.12
N GLU A 696 32.07 19.64 25.49
CA GLU A 696 32.66 18.67 24.56
C GLU A 696 31.70 17.49 24.31
N ARG A 697 31.53 17.14 23.04
CA ARG A 697 30.56 16.15 22.56
C ARG A 697 31.19 14.75 22.65
N GLU A 698 30.54 13.81 23.32
CA GLU A 698 30.94 12.40 23.24
C GLU A 698 30.65 11.85 21.84
N ALA A 699 31.63 11.19 21.21
CA ALA A 699 31.47 10.59 19.90
C ALA A 699 30.79 9.22 20.01
N TYR A 700 29.78 8.97 19.17
CA TYR A 700 29.06 7.70 19.19
C TYR A 700 29.86 6.57 18.54
N ASP A 701 30.20 5.53 19.31
CA ASP A 701 30.89 4.33 18.80
C ASP A 701 29.88 3.23 18.39
N HIS A 702 29.62 3.16 17.08
CA HIS A 702 28.76 2.13 16.48
C HIS A 702 29.29 0.69 16.66
N ARG A 703 30.60 0.47 16.79
CA ARG A 703 31.18 -0.88 16.91
C ARG A 703 30.98 -1.45 18.31
N ALA A 704 31.00 -0.61 19.32
CA ALA A 704 30.67 -0.99 20.69
C ALA A 704 29.20 -1.38 20.83
N ALA A 705 28.29 -0.62 20.22
CA ALA A 705 26.85 -0.88 20.23
C ALA A 705 26.42 -2.15 19.46
N ALA A 706 27.25 -2.61 18.51
CA ALA A 706 26.97 -3.79 17.67
C ALA A 706 27.49 -5.13 18.24
N LYS A 707 28.18 -5.14 19.39
CA LYS A 707 28.65 -6.39 20.01
C LYS A 707 27.46 -7.18 20.59
N GLY A 708 27.42 -8.47 20.28
CA GLY A 708 26.43 -9.41 20.84
C GLY A 708 26.55 -9.50 22.36
N GLN A 709 25.41 -9.63 23.02
CA GLN A 709 25.32 -9.81 24.47
C GLN A 709 25.26 -11.30 24.82
N GLU A 710 25.69 -11.66 26.03
CA GLU A 710 25.60 -13.03 26.52
C GLU A 710 24.12 -13.41 26.69
N GLY A 711 23.67 -14.48 26.01
CA GLY A 711 22.25 -14.91 26.00
C GLY A 711 21.46 -14.52 24.74
N ASP A 712 22.08 -13.87 23.74
CA ASP A 712 21.45 -13.57 22.45
C ASP A 712 21.06 -14.88 21.71
N LEU A 713 19.78 -14.99 21.33
CA LEU A 713 19.21 -16.11 20.59
C LEU A 713 18.97 -15.73 19.12
N GLU A 714 19.28 -16.65 18.21
CA GLU A 714 18.82 -16.52 16.83
C GLU A 714 17.37 -16.97 16.70
N LEU A 715 16.56 -16.22 15.95
CA LEU A 715 15.15 -16.51 15.70
C LEU A 715 14.91 -17.98 15.27
N GLU A 716 15.82 -18.57 14.52
CA GLU A 716 15.70 -19.93 13.98
C GLU A 716 16.00 -21.04 15.00
N GLN A 717 16.66 -20.71 16.12
CA GLN A 717 17.03 -21.66 17.17
C GLN A 717 15.88 -21.85 18.19
N ILE A 718 14.94 -20.91 18.22
CA ILE A 718 13.80 -20.93 19.15
C ILE A 718 12.86 -22.10 18.80
N GLY A 719 12.57 -22.93 19.80
CA GLY A 719 11.67 -24.09 19.71
C GLY A 719 12.24 -25.33 19.03
N ARG A 720 13.57 -25.42 18.80
CA ARG A 720 14.21 -26.65 18.29
C ARG A 720 14.33 -27.78 19.33
N ASP A 721 14.43 -27.43 20.60
CA ASP A 721 14.65 -28.40 21.70
C ASP A 721 13.34 -28.97 22.28
N THR A 722 12.18 -28.47 21.85
CA THR A 722 10.88 -28.94 22.32
C THR A 722 10.33 -30.00 21.37
N LEU A 723 10.18 -31.23 21.86
CA LEU A 723 9.51 -32.31 21.11
C LEU A 723 8.07 -31.90 20.80
N LEU A 724 7.72 -31.89 19.51
CA LEU A 724 6.37 -31.55 19.06
C LEU A 724 5.39 -32.67 19.46
N PRO A 725 4.08 -32.41 19.61
CA PRO A 725 3.13 -33.40 20.13
C PRO A 725 3.14 -34.75 19.39
N TRP A 726 3.36 -34.74 18.07
CA TRP A 726 3.49 -35.95 17.26
C TRP A 726 4.83 -36.67 17.39
N GLN A 727 5.88 -36.00 17.85
CA GLN A 727 7.18 -36.60 18.17
C GLN A 727 7.23 -37.12 19.62
N ALA A 728 6.40 -36.58 20.52
CA ALA A 728 6.29 -37.00 21.91
C ALA A 728 5.35 -38.23 22.08
N ASP A 729 4.16 -38.17 21.49
CA ASP A 729 3.18 -39.28 21.47
C ASP A 729 2.40 -39.25 20.13
N GLY A 730 3.09 -39.68 19.08
CA GLY A 730 2.56 -39.66 17.71
C GLY A 730 1.29 -40.48 17.53
N GLN A 731 1.17 -41.62 18.20
CA GLN A 731 -0.04 -42.45 18.12
C GLN A 731 -1.25 -41.71 18.68
N ARG A 732 -1.13 -41.09 19.86
CA ARG A 732 -2.22 -40.30 20.45
C ARG A 732 -2.53 -39.05 19.63
N TRP A 733 -1.53 -38.37 19.08
CA TRP A 733 -1.73 -37.23 18.19
C TRP A 733 -2.62 -37.59 17.00
N HIS A 734 -2.26 -38.61 16.22
CA HIS A 734 -3.01 -38.95 15.01
C HIS A 734 -4.39 -39.55 15.27
N THR A 735 -4.60 -40.16 16.44
CA THR A 735 -5.86 -40.85 16.81
C THR A 735 -6.80 -40.00 17.65
N LYS A 736 -6.33 -38.94 18.31
CA LYS A 736 -7.18 -38.09 19.17
C LYS A 736 -6.94 -36.61 18.95
N ASP A 737 -5.69 -36.17 19.10
CA ASP A 737 -5.38 -34.75 19.35
C ASP A 737 -5.06 -33.93 18.08
N SER A 738 -4.95 -34.57 16.92
CA SER A 738 -4.53 -33.92 15.66
C SER A 738 -5.56 -32.95 15.10
N VAL A 739 -5.05 -31.86 14.52
CA VAL A 739 -5.82 -30.82 13.83
C VAL A 739 -5.66 -30.92 12.30
N ASP A 740 -6.56 -30.29 11.54
CA ASP A 740 -6.44 -30.20 10.09
C ASP A 740 -5.31 -29.24 9.64
N ARG A 741 -5.10 -29.11 8.32
CA ARG A 741 -4.05 -28.23 7.77
C ARG A 741 -4.17 -26.75 8.15
N ALA A 742 -5.35 -26.29 8.52
CA ALA A 742 -5.64 -24.92 8.93
C ALA A 742 -5.71 -24.77 10.46
N GLY A 743 -5.49 -25.84 11.22
CA GLY A 743 -5.62 -25.85 12.68
C GLY A 743 -7.05 -26.10 13.18
N GLY A 744 -7.99 -26.47 12.29
CA GLY A 744 -9.38 -26.77 12.62
C GLY A 744 -9.59 -28.21 13.14
N GLN A 745 -10.79 -28.47 13.67
CA GLN A 745 -11.17 -29.78 14.21
C GLN A 745 -11.40 -30.81 13.10
N ILE A 746 -10.82 -32.00 13.27
CA ILE A 746 -11.06 -33.15 12.40
C ILE A 746 -12.43 -33.79 12.69
N ARG A 747 -13.16 -34.13 11.63
CA ARG A 747 -14.53 -34.67 11.65
C ARG A 747 -14.67 -36.12 11.14
N TRP A 748 -13.62 -36.74 10.58
CA TRP A 748 -13.66 -38.18 10.27
C TRP A 748 -13.43 -39.03 11.52
N GLU A 749 -14.02 -40.24 11.55
CA GLU A 749 -13.99 -41.14 12.70
C GLU A 749 -12.59 -41.71 12.96
N ARG A 750 -12.03 -41.42 14.14
CA ARG A 750 -10.63 -41.74 14.44
C ARG A 750 -10.32 -43.23 14.53
N ASP A 751 -11.31 -44.03 14.89
CA ASP A 751 -11.22 -45.48 15.03
C ASP A 751 -10.87 -46.19 13.71
N ILE A 752 -11.09 -45.53 12.55
CA ILE A 752 -10.63 -45.98 11.24
C ILE A 752 -9.12 -46.23 11.26
N LEU A 753 -8.35 -45.24 11.73
CA LEU A 753 -6.89 -45.31 11.72
C LEU A 753 -6.40 -46.34 12.73
N VAL A 754 -7.02 -46.39 13.91
CA VAL A 754 -6.68 -47.36 14.98
C VAL A 754 -6.83 -48.78 14.47
N LYS A 755 -8.02 -49.16 13.97
CA LYS A 755 -8.26 -50.53 13.48
C LYS A 755 -7.38 -50.93 12.31
N VAL A 756 -7.10 -50.01 11.38
CA VAL A 756 -6.24 -50.31 10.21
C VAL A 756 -4.80 -50.54 10.63
N ILE A 757 -4.26 -49.75 11.56
CA ILE A 757 -2.90 -49.93 12.07
C ILE A 757 -2.82 -51.20 12.93
N ASP A 758 -3.76 -51.43 13.85
CA ASP A 758 -3.81 -52.67 14.66
C ASP A 758 -3.82 -53.92 13.76
N ALA A 759 -4.60 -53.92 12.69
CA ALA A 759 -4.64 -55.02 11.73
C ALA A 759 -3.31 -55.23 11.01
N LEU A 760 -2.53 -54.18 10.74
CA LEU A 760 -1.21 -54.27 10.11
C LEU A 760 -0.11 -54.68 11.09
N GLU A 761 -0.22 -54.30 12.36
CA GLU A 761 0.72 -54.69 13.41
C GLU A 761 0.61 -56.19 13.75
N THR A 762 -0.56 -56.82 13.54
CA THR A 762 -0.68 -58.28 13.64
C THR A 762 0.01 -59.05 12.51
N VAL A 763 0.49 -58.37 11.46
CA VAL A 763 1.19 -58.99 10.32
C VAL A 763 2.71 -58.86 10.49
N ASP A 764 3.37 -59.96 10.84
CA ASP A 764 4.82 -59.99 11.03
C ASP A 764 5.58 -59.54 9.76
N GLY A 765 6.50 -58.58 9.91
CA GLY A 765 7.47 -58.23 8.87
C GLY A 765 7.43 -56.78 8.37
N PHE A 766 6.55 -55.92 8.88
CA PHE A 766 6.65 -54.47 8.71
C PHE A 766 7.64 -53.85 9.70
N ALA A 767 8.19 -52.68 9.34
CA ALA A 767 8.89 -51.84 10.31
C ALA A 767 7.89 -51.21 11.30
N PRO A 768 8.33 -50.78 12.50
CA PRO A 768 7.47 -50.03 13.41
C PRO A 768 6.80 -48.84 12.71
N THR A 769 5.51 -48.64 12.96
CA THR A 769 4.73 -47.54 12.39
C THR A 769 5.41 -46.20 12.71
N ASN A 770 5.66 -45.39 11.68
CA ASN A 770 6.27 -44.08 11.83
C ASN A 770 5.19 -43.02 12.04
N TRP A 771 5.25 -42.37 13.21
CA TRP A 771 4.34 -41.31 13.63
C TRP A 771 5.01 -39.92 13.69
N ASP A 772 6.28 -39.80 13.30
CA ASP A 772 7.10 -38.59 13.51
C ASP A 772 6.72 -37.40 12.60
N ASN A 773 5.63 -37.53 11.82
CA ASN A 773 5.17 -36.50 10.91
C ASN A 773 3.76 -36.03 11.29
N ARG A 774 3.62 -34.72 11.54
CA ARG A 774 2.36 -34.05 11.92
C ARG A 774 1.10 -34.53 11.19
N SER A 775 1.19 -34.85 9.89
CA SER A 775 0.03 -35.08 9.03
C SER A 775 0.00 -36.45 8.36
N ILE A 776 1.04 -37.26 8.51
CA ILE A 776 1.20 -38.51 7.76
C ILE A 776 1.65 -39.61 8.72
N VAL A 777 0.89 -40.70 8.77
CA VAL A 777 1.31 -41.95 9.40
C VAL A 777 1.80 -42.90 8.31
N GLU A 778 3.02 -43.39 8.46
CA GLU A 778 3.67 -44.27 7.48
C GLU A 778 3.92 -45.66 8.06
N VAL A 779 3.43 -46.71 7.37
CA VAL A 779 3.82 -48.10 7.62
C VAL A 779 4.75 -48.53 6.50
N ALA A 780 6.01 -48.81 6.84
CA ALA A 780 7.06 -49.14 5.89
C ALA A 780 7.44 -50.63 5.90
N GLY A 781 7.98 -51.10 4.77
CA GLY A 781 8.57 -52.43 4.70
C GLY A 781 9.80 -52.59 5.62
N PRO A 782 10.29 -53.82 5.82
CA PRO A 782 11.35 -54.13 6.80
C PRO A 782 12.71 -53.51 6.45
N VAL A 783 12.90 -53.04 5.20
CA VAL A 783 14.12 -52.39 4.73
C VAL A 783 13.72 -51.14 3.93
N LYS A 784 14.42 -50.02 4.13
CA LYS A 784 14.13 -48.72 3.46
C LYS A 784 14.01 -48.83 1.93
N SER A 785 14.72 -49.75 1.29
CA SER A 785 14.69 -49.98 -0.17
C SER A 785 13.36 -50.50 -0.72
N ARG A 786 12.52 -51.15 0.11
CA ARG A 786 11.17 -51.60 -0.28
C ARG A 786 10.13 -50.47 -0.28
N GLY A 787 10.42 -49.36 0.41
CA GLY A 787 9.52 -48.21 0.54
C GLY A 787 8.34 -48.47 1.49
N TRP A 788 7.31 -47.62 1.38
CA TRP A 788 6.12 -47.64 2.23
C TRP A 788 5.01 -48.53 1.66
N PHE A 789 4.24 -49.15 2.56
CA PHE A 789 3.03 -49.91 2.24
C PHE A 789 1.77 -49.07 2.43
N LEU A 790 1.67 -48.35 3.56
CA LEU A 790 0.56 -47.45 3.87
C LEU A 790 1.07 -46.03 4.14
N HIS A 791 0.42 -45.05 3.51
CA HIS A 791 0.42 -43.65 3.93
C HIS A 791 -0.99 -43.24 4.31
N ALA A 792 -1.21 -42.92 5.59
CA ALA A 792 -2.46 -42.34 6.06
C ALA A 792 -2.28 -40.83 6.25
N ILE A 793 -2.98 -40.02 5.44
CA ILE A 793 -2.95 -38.56 5.54
C ILE A 793 -4.07 -38.12 6.48
N THR A 794 -3.71 -37.70 7.70
CA THR A 794 -4.64 -37.48 8.80
C THR A 794 -5.12 -36.03 8.96
N ALA A 795 -4.44 -35.06 8.34
CA ALA A 795 -4.71 -33.62 8.51
C ALA A 795 -5.81 -33.06 7.57
N GLU A 796 -6.68 -33.92 7.04
CA GLU A 796 -7.83 -33.51 6.23
C GLU A 796 -9.07 -33.45 7.13
N THR A 797 -9.84 -32.37 7.05
CA THR A 797 -10.96 -32.09 7.98
C THR A 797 -12.03 -33.19 7.97
N TRP A 798 -12.44 -33.66 6.80
CA TRP A 798 -13.65 -34.48 6.67
C TRP A 798 -13.41 -35.95 6.31
N LEU A 799 -12.32 -36.29 5.64
CA LEU A 799 -12.05 -37.64 5.15
C LEU A 799 -10.62 -38.04 5.46
N LEU A 800 -10.41 -39.22 6.03
CA LEU A 800 -9.09 -39.81 6.15
C LEU A 800 -8.65 -40.31 4.77
N LYS A 801 -7.45 -39.97 4.28
CA LYS A 801 -6.94 -40.54 3.02
C LYS A 801 -5.97 -41.68 3.33
N LEU A 802 -6.38 -42.91 3.04
CA LEU A 802 -5.56 -44.11 3.15
C LEU A 802 -5.01 -44.48 1.77
N LYS A 803 -3.69 -44.45 1.62
CA LYS A 803 -2.99 -44.86 0.39
C LYS A 803 -2.24 -46.15 0.65
N PHE A 804 -2.53 -47.18 -0.12
CA PHE A 804 -1.86 -48.47 -0.07
C PHE A 804 -1.04 -48.69 -1.33
N ARG A 805 0.15 -49.28 -1.18
CA ARG A 805 1.05 -49.61 -2.28
C ARG A 805 1.27 -51.12 -2.35
N VAL A 806 0.99 -51.72 -3.50
CA VAL A 806 1.22 -53.16 -3.75
C VAL A 806 1.90 -53.41 -5.11
N PRO A 807 2.57 -54.55 -5.31
CA PRO A 807 3.21 -54.85 -6.59
C PRO A 807 2.18 -54.93 -7.74
N ARG A 808 2.54 -54.38 -8.90
CA ARG A 808 1.61 -54.22 -10.04
C ARG A 808 1.01 -55.53 -10.58
N ARG A 809 1.66 -56.68 -10.35
CA ARG A 809 1.21 -58.01 -10.82
C ARG A 809 0.31 -58.74 -9.81
N SER A 810 0.12 -58.19 -8.61
CA SER A 810 -0.61 -58.88 -7.54
C SER A 810 -2.13 -58.68 -7.62
N PHE A 811 -2.60 -57.54 -8.13
CA PHE A 811 -4.03 -57.23 -8.24
C PHE A 811 -4.32 -56.44 -9.52
N THR A 812 -5.50 -56.66 -10.10
CA THR A 812 -6.01 -55.84 -11.21
C THR A 812 -6.71 -54.59 -10.68
N LYS A 813 -6.75 -53.53 -11.51
CA LYS A 813 -7.44 -52.28 -11.18
C LYS A 813 -8.93 -52.48 -10.83
N ALA A 814 -9.60 -53.41 -11.52
CA ALA A 814 -11.01 -53.72 -11.26
C ALA A 814 -11.21 -54.39 -9.89
N GLN A 815 -10.33 -55.34 -9.52
CA GLN A 815 -10.36 -55.97 -8.20
C GLN A 815 -10.14 -54.95 -7.09
N MET A 816 -9.24 -53.99 -7.28
CA MET A 816 -8.97 -52.95 -6.29
C MET A 816 -10.12 -51.96 -6.09
N LEU A 817 -10.77 -51.53 -7.18
CA LEU A 817 -11.91 -50.61 -7.06
C LEU A 817 -13.14 -51.28 -6.45
N ALA A 818 -13.22 -52.60 -6.47
CA ALA A 818 -14.33 -53.40 -5.92
C ALA A 818 -14.13 -53.83 -4.46
N ILE A 819 -13.03 -53.43 -3.80
CA ILE A 819 -12.75 -53.80 -2.39
C ILE A 819 -13.78 -53.14 -1.46
N VAL A 820 -14.07 -51.87 -1.71
CA VAL A 820 -15.02 -51.07 -0.94
C VAL A 820 -15.83 -50.21 -1.91
N GLU A 821 -17.16 -50.25 -1.79
CA GLU A 821 -18.06 -49.39 -2.56
C GLU A 821 -18.46 -48.18 -1.71
N LEU A 822 -17.72 -47.07 -1.87
CA LEU A 822 -18.02 -45.83 -1.15
C LEU A 822 -18.92 -44.90 -1.98
N PRO A 823 -20.00 -44.35 -1.40
CA PRO A 823 -20.80 -43.31 -2.05
C PRO A 823 -19.95 -42.05 -2.26
N THR A 824 -20.21 -41.28 -3.32
CA THR A 824 -19.53 -39.97 -3.50
C THR A 824 -20.02 -38.97 -2.45
N LEU A 825 -19.27 -37.88 -2.22
CA LEU A 825 -19.62 -36.90 -1.18
C LEU A 825 -21.05 -36.35 -1.32
N ASN A 826 -21.51 -36.13 -2.56
CA ASN A 826 -22.89 -35.68 -2.85
C ASN A 826 -24.00 -36.68 -2.49
N GLN A 827 -23.65 -37.94 -2.19
CA GLN A 827 -24.59 -38.99 -1.81
C GLN A 827 -24.63 -39.19 -0.29
N MET A 828 -23.80 -38.49 0.47
CA MET A 828 -23.75 -38.53 1.93
C MET A 828 -24.63 -37.41 2.51
N GLN A 829 -25.40 -37.72 3.56
CA GLN A 829 -26.25 -36.72 4.23
C GLN A 829 -25.52 -35.96 5.36
N GLU A 830 -24.41 -36.50 5.86
CA GLU A 830 -23.74 -36.06 7.10
C GLU A 830 -22.51 -35.15 6.85
N VAL A 831 -22.17 -34.87 5.59
CA VAL A 831 -20.97 -34.09 5.21
C VAL A 831 -21.38 -32.83 4.47
N GLU A 832 -20.95 -31.65 4.96
CA GLU A 832 -21.29 -30.33 4.39
C GLU A 832 -20.52 -30.01 3.07
N MET A 833 -19.69 -30.95 2.58
CA MET A 833 -18.92 -30.79 1.35
C MET A 833 -19.63 -31.40 0.14
N TYR A 834 -19.75 -30.61 -0.92
CA TYR A 834 -20.26 -31.06 -2.21
C TYR A 834 -19.13 -31.53 -3.13
N GLY A 835 -19.22 -32.76 -3.63
CA GLY A 835 -18.27 -33.32 -4.58
C GLY A 835 -18.76 -34.65 -5.17
N ASN A 836 -18.53 -34.87 -6.47
CA ASN A 836 -18.86 -36.14 -7.13
C ASN A 836 -17.60 -36.96 -7.47
N GLU A 837 -16.48 -36.67 -6.81
CA GLU A 837 -15.25 -37.42 -6.99
C GLU A 837 -15.38 -38.85 -6.40
N PRO A 838 -14.84 -39.88 -7.06
CA PRO A 838 -14.75 -41.21 -6.48
C PRO A 838 -13.88 -41.18 -5.22
N ARG A 839 -14.39 -41.74 -4.11
CA ARG A 839 -13.65 -41.86 -2.84
C ARG A 839 -12.75 -43.10 -2.79
N VAL A 840 -12.80 -43.94 -3.82
CA VAL A 840 -11.87 -45.05 -4.04
C VAL A 840 -11.26 -44.90 -5.43
N THR A 841 -9.94 -44.81 -5.49
CA THR A 841 -9.21 -44.68 -6.77
C THR A 841 -8.00 -45.61 -6.79
N ALA A 842 -7.71 -46.18 -7.96
CA ALA A 842 -6.55 -47.03 -8.16
C ALA A 842 -5.73 -46.52 -9.35
N ARG A 843 -4.44 -46.27 -9.14
CA ARG A 843 -3.51 -45.80 -10.17
C ARG A 843 -2.26 -46.68 -10.22
N ALA A 844 -1.73 -46.88 -11.42
CA ALA A 844 -0.41 -47.50 -11.59
C ALA A 844 0.67 -46.42 -11.46
N THR A 845 1.71 -46.68 -10.68
CA THR A 845 2.83 -45.75 -10.46
C THR A 845 4.13 -46.53 -10.45
N GLY A 846 4.80 -46.57 -11.62
CA GLY A 846 6.01 -47.37 -11.83
C GLY A 846 5.76 -48.87 -11.68
N ALA A 847 6.55 -49.52 -10.82
CA ALA A 847 6.44 -50.94 -10.47
C ALA A 847 5.27 -51.25 -9.52
N TRP A 848 4.58 -50.23 -9.02
CA TRP A 848 3.55 -50.34 -8.00
C TRP A 848 2.15 -50.02 -8.53
N MET A 849 1.14 -50.57 -7.87
CA MET A 849 -0.23 -50.12 -7.96
C MET A 849 -0.62 -49.48 -6.62
N GLU A 850 -1.08 -48.23 -6.67
CA GLU A 850 -1.50 -47.44 -5.53
C GLU A 850 -3.03 -47.42 -5.47
N LEU A 851 -3.59 -47.85 -4.34
CA LEU A 851 -5.00 -47.75 -4.01
C LEU A 851 -5.19 -46.62 -2.99
N GLU A 852 -6.02 -45.64 -3.31
CA GLU A 852 -6.43 -44.58 -2.39
C GLU A 852 -7.89 -44.78 -2.00
N ILE A 853 -8.17 -44.86 -0.70
CA ILE A 853 -9.50 -44.97 -0.10
C ILE A 853 -9.69 -43.76 0.81
N ARG A 854 -10.84 -43.09 0.72
CA ARG A 854 -11.16 -41.89 1.51
C ARG A 854 -12.36 -42.08 2.45
N PRO A 855 -12.28 -42.89 3.52
CA PRO A 855 -13.40 -43.11 4.44
C PRO A 855 -13.68 -41.89 5.36
N HIS A 856 -14.93 -41.78 5.78
CA HIS A 856 -15.43 -40.81 6.77
C HIS A 856 -15.75 -41.51 8.09
N THR A 857 -16.38 -42.68 8.04
CA THR A 857 -16.70 -43.53 9.20
C THR A 857 -16.05 -44.91 9.07
N LEU A 858 -15.90 -45.62 10.18
CA LEU A 858 -15.32 -46.96 10.22
C LEU A 858 -16.23 -47.99 9.54
N ALA A 859 -17.55 -47.86 9.70
CA ALA A 859 -18.54 -48.75 9.07
C ALA A 859 -18.41 -48.83 7.54
N GLU A 860 -17.90 -47.77 6.90
CA GLU A 860 -17.68 -47.72 5.45
C GLU A 860 -16.61 -48.70 4.97
N ILE A 861 -15.61 -49.03 5.79
CA ILE A 861 -14.52 -49.95 5.43
C ILE A 861 -14.51 -51.24 6.26
N ASP A 862 -15.28 -51.31 7.35
CA ASP A 862 -15.36 -52.48 8.24
C ASP A 862 -16.17 -53.62 7.61
N SER A 863 -15.60 -54.22 6.55
CA SER A 863 -16.18 -55.32 5.82
C SER A 863 -15.21 -56.51 5.73
N PRO A 864 -15.71 -57.76 5.76
CA PRO A 864 -14.84 -58.94 5.60
C PRO A 864 -14.03 -58.93 4.30
N LYS A 865 -14.53 -58.26 3.25
CA LYS A 865 -13.85 -58.11 1.96
C LYS A 865 -12.61 -57.23 2.08
N PHE A 866 -12.73 -56.07 2.73
CA PHE A 866 -11.61 -55.15 2.94
C PHE A 866 -10.51 -55.78 3.81
N TRP A 867 -10.87 -56.41 4.93
CA TRP A 867 -9.89 -57.02 5.84
C TRP A 867 -9.16 -58.21 5.22
N ARG A 868 -9.86 -59.04 4.43
CA ARG A 868 -9.22 -60.12 3.66
C ARG A 868 -8.24 -59.57 2.64
N TRP A 869 -8.66 -58.54 1.89
CA TRP A 869 -7.79 -57.89 0.93
C TRP A 869 -6.55 -57.24 1.59
N LEU A 870 -6.70 -56.58 2.74
CA LEU A 870 -5.59 -55.93 3.45
C LEU A 870 -4.52 -56.97 3.87
N ARG A 871 -4.94 -58.17 4.28
CA ARG A 871 -4.05 -59.30 4.58
C ARG A 871 -3.34 -59.83 3.34
N ASP A 872 -4.05 -59.99 2.23
CA ASP A 872 -3.47 -60.47 0.98
C ASP A 872 -2.50 -59.42 0.39
N ALA A 873 -2.83 -58.14 0.49
CA ALA A 873 -2.04 -57.00 0.04
C ALA A 873 -0.75 -56.85 0.85
N SER A 874 -0.83 -56.96 2.17
CA SER A 874 0.35 -56.94 3.06
C SER A 874 1.28 -58.12 2.78
N SER A 875 0.74 -59.33 2.61
CA SER A 875 1.51 -60.52 2.25
C SER A 875 2.22 -60.40 0.90
N ALA A 876 1.52 -59.84 -0.11
CA ALA A 876 2.08 -59.56 -1.43
C ALA A 876 3.19 -58.50 -1.39
N PHE A 877 3.03 -57.44 -0.59
CA PHE A 877 4.05 -56.41 -0.40
C PHE A 877 5.32 -56.93 0.29
N LEU A 878 5.15 -57.81 1.29
CA LEU A 878 6.26 -58.46 1.99
C LEU A 878 6.92 -59.59 1.18
N GLY A 879 6.33 -59.98 0.04
CA GLY A 879 6.84 -61.02 -0.86
C GLY A 879 6.67 -62.45 -0.34
N LYS A 880 5.65 -62.69 0.51
CA LYS A 880 5.38 -63.99 1.15
C LYS A 880 4.53 -64.97 0.31
N THR A 881 4.06 -64.56 -0.88
CA THR A 881 3.21 -65.38 -1.77
C THR A 881 3.60 -65.28 -3.25
N ALA A 882 3.55 -66.41 -3.97
CA ALA A 882 3.67 -66.54 -5.43
C ALA A 882 2.28 -66.47 -6.13
N PRO A 883 2.19 -66.16 -7.44
CA PRO A 883 0.90 -65.91 -8.10
C PRO A 883 0.16 -67.16 -8.65
N MET A 884 -1.20 -67.12 -8.58
CA MET A 884 -2.28 -67.83 -9.34
C MET A 884 -2.72 -69.27 -8.95
N PRO A 885 -4.02 -69.68 -9.17
CA PRO A 885 -4.61 -70.03 -10.49
C PRO A 885 -5.98 -69.39 -10.84
N GLU A 886 -6.42 -69.66 -12.07
CA GLU A 886 -7.50 -69.07 -12.88
C GLU A 886 -8.95 -69.57 -12.57
N THR A 887 -9.89 -68.88 -13.23
CA THR A 887 -11.30 -69.22 -13.55
C THR A 887 -12.37 -69.09 -12.47
N VAL A 888 -13.03 -67.92 -12.47
CA VAL A 888 -14.50 -67.85 -12.38
C VAL A 888 -14.96 -67.20 -13.67
N GLU A 889 -15.84 -67.88 -14.40
CA GLU A 889 -16.44 -67.40 -15.65
C GLU A 889 -17.06 -66.01 -15.45
N ALA A 890 -16.40 -64.97 -15.97
CA ALA A 890 -17.03 -63.70 -16.19
C ALA A 890 -17.80 -63.79 -17.51
N SER A 891 -19.12 -63.96 -17.41
CA SER A 891 -20.08 -63.77 -18.50
C SER A 891 -19.69 -62.58 -19.39
N ASP A 892 -19.68 -62.78 -20.70
CA ASP A 892 -19.30 -61.80 -21.73
C ASP A 892 -19.84 -60.38 -21.42
N PRO A 893 -18.98 -59.42 -21.02
CA PRO A 893 -19.40 -58.07 -20.63
C PRO A 893 -20.05 -57.28 -21.76
N LYS A 894 -19.99 -57.77 -23.02
CA LYS A 894 -20.56 -57.09 -24.18
C LYS A 894 -22.09 -57.22 -24.29
N GLN A 895 -22.73 -58.10 -23.51
CA GLN A 895 -24.20 -58.23 -23.50
C GLN A 895 -24.90 -57.43 -22.39
N HIS A 896 -24.18 -56.96 -21.36
CA HIS A 896 -24.74 -56.25 -20.21
C HIS A 896 -24.36 -54.76 -20.15
N THR A 897 -24.18 -54.09 -21.28
CA THR A 897 -23.99 -52.63 -21.24
C THR A 897 -25.32 -51.92 -20.96
N PRO A 898 -25.38 -51.00 -19.98
CA PRO A 898 -26.64 -50.40 -19.53
C PRO A 898 -27.48 -49.76 -20.64
N TRP A 899 -26.85 -49.21 -21.69
CA TRP A 899 -27.55 -48.59 -22.82
C TRP A 899 -28.18 -49.58 -23.79
N ARG A 900 -27.59 -50.77 -23.98
CA ARG A 900 -28.19 -51.83 -24.82
C ARG A 900 -29.38 -52.50 -24.13
N VAL A 901 -29.34 -52.59 -22.81
CA VAL A 901 -30.42 -53.15 -21.97
C VAL A 901 -31.55 -52.14 -21.77
N LEU A 902 -31.24 -50.90 -21.35
CA LEU A 902 -32.24 -49.87 -21.05
C LEU A 902 -32.72 -49.11 -22.30
N LYS A 903 -32.01 -49.20 -23.43
CA LYS A 903 -32.33 -48.56 -24.72
C LYS A 903 -32.67 -47.08 -24.49
N GLN A 904 -33.84 -46.60 -24.95
CA GLN A 904 -34.31 -45.23 -24.77
C GLN A 904 -34.25 -44.72 -23.31
N ARG A 905 -34.48 -45.59 -22.30
CA ARG A 905 -34.41 -45.21 -20.88
C ARG A 905 -32.99 -44.79 -20.47
N TRP A 906 -31.93 -45.37 -21.05
CA TRP A 906 -30.56 -44.92 -20.78
C TRP A 906 -30.32 -43.47 -21.21
N HIS A 907 -30.85 -43.09 -22.37
CA HIS A 907 -30.61 -41.77 -22.95
C HIS A 907 -31.39 -40.65 -22.25
N SER A 908 -32.41 -40.99 -21.46
CA SER A 908 -33.12 -40.06 -20.57
C SER A 908 -32.53 -40.00 -19.15
N LEU A 909 -31.70 -40.96 -18.73
CA LEU A 909 -31.04 -40.88 -17.41
C LEU A 909 -29.95 -39.79 -17.40
N ARG A 910 -29.76 -39.13 -16.25
CA ARG A 910 -28.60 -38.24 -16.02
C ARG A 910 -27.26 -39.00 -15.97
N LYS A 911 -27.28 -40.33 -15.84
CA LYS A 911 -26.09 -41.20 -15.89
C LYS A 911 -25.53 -41.24 -17.33
N GLY A 912 -24.21 -41.09 -17.48
CA GLY A 912 -23.51 -41.17 -18.77
C GLY A 912 -23.12 -39.84 -19.43
N PHE A 913 -23.34 -38.69 -18.77
CA PHE A 913 -22.75 -37.42 -19.19
C PHE A 913 -21.27 -37.30 -18.79
N PRO A 914 -20.45 -36.52 -19.51
CA PRO A 914 -19.08 -36.24 -19.12
C PRO A 914 -19.02 -35.62 -17.71
N PRO A 915 -18.13 -36.08 -16.82
CA PRO A 915 -18.02 -35.55 -15.47
C PRO A 915 -17.58 -34.07 -15.50
N GLY A 916 -18.08 -33.26 -14.56
CA GLY A 916 -17.63 -31.87 -14.36
C GLY A 916 -18.32 -30.80 -15.22
N ARG A 917 -19.44 -31.10 -15.90
CA ARG A 917 -20.23 -30.10 -16.66
C ARG A 917 -21.71 -30.10 -16.27
N THR A 918 -22.29 -28.91 -16.12
CA THR A 918 -23.71 -28.72 -15.84
C THR A 918 -24.55 -28.99 -17.09
N VAL A 919 -25.56 -29.85 -16.97
CA VAL A 919 -26.43 -30.23 -18.09
C VAL A 919 -27.62 -29.28 -18.16
N VAL A 920 -27.69 -28.46 -19.22
CA VAL A 920 -28.61 -27.32 -19.33
C VAL A 920 -29.99 -27.65 -19.92
N TRP A 921 -30.29 -28.91 -20.23
CA TRP A 921 -31.55 -29.31 -20.85
C TRP A 921 -32.30 -30.41 -20.05
N PRO A 922 -33.65 -30.38 -19.97
CA PRO A 922 -34.45 -31.39 -19.27
C PRO A 922 -34.49 -32.75 -19.99
N PRO A 923 -34.40 -33.89 -19.29
CA PRO A 923 -34.48 -35.23 -19.90
C PRO A 923 -35.73 -35.49 -20.74
N GLU A 924 -36.84 -34.86 -20.39
CA GLU A 924 -38.15 -34.99 -21.04
C GLU A 924 -38.12 -34.47 -22.49
N THR A 925 -37.19 -33.56 -22.81
CA THR A 925 -36.96 -33.03 -24.17
C THR A 925 -36.66 -34.13 -25.17
N LEU A 926 -35.96 -35.21 -24.75
CA LEU A 926 -35.70 -36.38 -25.60
C LEU A 926 -36.99 -37.12 -25.97
N SER A 927 -37.84 -37.40 -24.98
CA SER A 927 -39.12 -38.09 -25.21
C SER A 927 -40.03 -37.29 -26.12
N VAL A 928 -40.07 -35.97 -25.94
CA VAL A 928 -40.84 -35.05 -26.76
C VAL A 928 -40.32 -35.00 -28.20
N PHE A 929 -39.00 -34.92 -28.40
CA PHE A 929 -38.42 -34.94 -29.75
C PHE A 929 -38.69 -36.25 -30.48
N ILE A 930 -38.58 -37.40 -29.80
CA ILE A 930 -38.91 -38.73 -30.37
C ILE A 930 -40.37 -38.77 -30.83
N GLN A 931 -41.30 -38.19 -30.05
CA GLN A 931 -42.71 -38.09 -30.43
C GLN A 931 -42.89 -37.24 -31.69
N SER A 932 -42.21 -36.10 -31.79
CA SER A 932 -42.24 -35.24 -33.00
C SER A 932 -41.69 -35.95 -34.24
N VAL A 933 -40.63 -36.77 -34.10
CA VAL A 933 -40.08 -37.58 -35.19
C VAL A 933 -41.05 -38.67 -35.62
N HIS A 934 -41.68 -39.38 -34.69
CA HIS A 934 -42.68 -40.41 -35.02
C HIS A 934 -43.92 -39.82 -35.71
N GLN A 935 -44.34 -38.61 -35.34
CA GLN A 935 -45.42 -37.89 -36.02
C GLN A 935 -45.03 -37.45 -37.44
N ALA A 936 -43.78 -37.02 -37.64
CA ALA A 936 -43.29 -36.57 -38.94
C ALA A 936 -42.95 -37.72 -39.91
N ALA A 937 -42.49 -38.87 -39.39
CA ALA A 937 -42.00 -39.99 -40.17
C ALA A 937 -42.45 -41.34 -39.57
N GLY A 938 -43.74 -41.64 -39.74
CA GLY A 938 -44.32 -42.91 -39.33
C GLY A 938 -43.69 -44.10 -40.05
N GLY A 939 -43.28 -45.13 -39.29
CA GLY A 939 -42.76 -46.40 -39.83
C GLY A 939 -41.26 -46.67 -39.66
N GLY A 940 -40.45 -45.68 -39.28
CA GLY A 940 -39.01 -45.87 -39.01
C GLY A 940 -38.69 -46.50 -37.65
N LYS A 941 -37.45 -46.97 -37.46
CA LYS A 941 -36.98 -47.62 -36.22
C LYS A 941 -35.77 -46.92 -35.61
N TRP A 942 -35.81 -46.70 -34.28
CA TRP A 942 -34.67 -46.25 -33.49
C TRP A 942 -33.72 -47.40 -33.15
N ARG A 943 -32.41 -47.18 -33.28
CA ARG A 943 -31.34 -48.02 -32.74
C ARG A 943 -30.63 -47.29 -31.59
N TRP A 944 -30.47 -48.01 -30.48
CA TRP A 944 -29.92 -47.54 -29.20
C TRP A 944 -28.69 -48.38 -28.81
N ASP A 945 -27.79 -48.56 -29.77
CA ASP A 945 -26.62 -49.44 -29.67
C ASP A 945 -25.40 -48.76 -29.04
N GLU A 946 -25.41 -47.42 -28.97
CA GLU A 946 -24.30 -46.58 -28.51
C GLU A 946 -24.64 -45.81 -27.23
N GLN A 947 -23.61 -45.52 -26.43
CA GLN A 947 -23.76 -44.92 -25.10
C GLN A 947 -24.24 -43.46 -25.15
N THR A 948 -23.88 -42.71 -26.20
CA THR A 948 -24.08 -41.25 -26.28
C THR A 948 -25.03 -40.83 -27.41
N THR A 949 -25.32 -41.74 -28.32
CA THR A 949 -25.93 -41.46 -29.62
C THR A 949 -27.07 -42.43 -29.90
N ALA A 950 -28.15 -41.91 -30.46
CA ALA A 950 -29.30 -42.69 -30.89
C ALA A 950 -29.58 -42.42 -32.38
N ARG A 951 -29.84 -43.47 -33.15
CA ARG A 951 -29.98 -43.36 -34.61
C ARG A 951 -31.37 -43.77 -35.06
N TYR A 952 -32.02 -42.97 -35.90
CA TYR A 952 -33.31 -43.28 -36.49
C TYR A 952 -33.18 -43.60 -37.96
N PHE A 953 -33.70 -44.76 -38.37
CA PHE A 953 -33.67 -45.24 -39.74
C PHE A 953 -35.08 -45.21 -40.33
N LEU A 954 -35.21 -44.63 -41.53
CA LEU A 954 -36.42 -44.75 -42.34
C LEU A 954 -36.52 -46.17 -42.92
N PRO A 955 -37.73 -46.69 -43.20
CA PRO A 955 -37.92 -48.00 -43.79
C PRO A 955 -37.11 -48.18 -45.08
N GLY A 956 -36.34 -49.27 -45.19
CA GLY A 956 -35.53 -49.57 -46.39
C GLY A 956 -34.21 -48.79 -46.52
N ASN A 957 -33.86 -47.91 -45.58
CA ASN A 957 -32.59 -47.17 -45.60
C ASN A 957 -31.48 -47.85 -44.77
N SER A 958 -30.28 -47.98 -45.36
CA SER A 958 -29.08 -48.47 -44.69
C SER A 958 -28.35 -47.41 -43.85
N GLN A 959 -28.57 -46.12 -44.14
CA GLN A 959 -28.01 -44.98 -43.42
C GLN A 959 -29.05 -44.31 -42.52
N PRO A 960 -28.65 -43.77 -41.34
CA PRO A 960 -29.57 -43.14 -40.41
C PRO A 960 -30.06 -41.80 -40.98
N TRP A 961 -31.37 -41.57 -40.91
CA TRP A 961 -31.95 -40.27 -41.27
C TRP A 961 -31.74 -39.23 -40.15
N ILE A 962 -31.76 -39.65 -38.89
CA ILE A 962 -31.49 -38.79 -37.73
C ILE A 962 -30.44 -39.42 -36.83
N VAL A 963 -29.44 -38.64 -36.43
CA VAL A 963 -28.52 -38.98 -35.34
C VAL A 963 -28.74 -37.99 -34.19
N LEU A 964 -29.14 -38.52 -33.05
CA LEU A 964 -29.34 -37.77 -31.81
C LEU A 964 -28.16 -37.94 -30.87
N HIS A 965 -27.50 -36.83 -30.50
CA HIS A 965 -26.50 -36.80 -29.44
C HIS A 965 -27.17 -36.43 -28.12
N THR A 966 -27.23 -37.39 -27.21
CA THR A 966 -28.08 -37.36 -25.99
C THR A 966 -27.29 -37.16 -24.70
N LYS A 967 -25.95 -37.14 -24.76
CA LYS A 967 -25.06 -36.97 -23.60
C LYS A 967 -24.14 -35.76 -23.73
N ARG A 968 -24.63 -34.69 -24.36
CA ARG A 968 -23.96 -33.40 -24.49
C ARG A 968 -24.54 -32.44 -23.44
N PRO A 969 -23.72 -31.87 -22.52
CA PRO A 969 -24.22 -30.96 -21.49
C PRO A 969 -24.90 -29.73 -22.08
N GLU A 970 -24.45 -29.26 -23.24
CA GLU A 970 -24.86 -27.99 -23.86
C GLU A 970 -26.27 -28.03 -24.49
N GLY A 971 -26.83 -29.22 -24.77
CA GLY A 971 -28.14 -29.39 -25.38
C GLY A 971 -28.34 -30.77 -26.00
N LEU A 972 -29.59 -31.16 -26.29
CA LEU A 972 -29.91 -32.32 -27.12
C LEU A 972 -29.69 -31.95 -28.58
N ILE A 973 -28.69 -32.55 -29.23
CA ILE A 973 -28.34 -32.21 -30.62
C ILE A 973 -28.91 -33.25 -31.57
N ALA A 974 -29.74 -32.80 -32.52
CA ALA A 974 -30.28 -33.61 -33.60
C ALA A 974 -29.60 -33.26 -34.92
N VAL A 975 -29.03 -34.25 -35.59
CA VAL A 975 -28.44 -34.12 -36.93
C VAL A 975 -29.29 -34.91 -37.90
N LEU A 976 -29.89 -34.23 -38.88
CA LEU A 976 -30.65 -34.83 -39.97
C LEU A 976 -29.72 -35.03 -41.16
N HIS A 977 -29.76 -36.21 -41.77
CA HIS A 977 -28.97 -36.56 -42.95
C HIS A 977 -29.86 -36.64 -44.18
N GLY A 978 -29.43 -36.04 -45.29
CA GLY A 978 -30.13 -36.08 -46.57
C GLY A 978 -29.21 -35.82 -47.76
N PRO A 979 -29.69 -36.04 -48.99
CA PRO A 979 -28.94 -35.69 -50.20
C PRO A 979 -28.79 -34.17 -50.33
N ALA A 980 -27.74 -33.72 -51.02
CA ALA A 980 -27.47 -32.31 -51.21
C ALA A 980 -28.60 -31.59 -51.99
N GLY A 981 -28.90 -30.34 -51.60
CA GLY A 981 -29.88 -29.50 -52.29
C GLY A 981 -31.20 -29.28 -51.55
N TYR A 982 -31.30 -29.70 -50.28
CA TYR A 982 -32.46 -29.36 -49.45
C TYR A 982 -32.31 -27.93 -48.90
N ASP A 983 -33.21 -27.04 -49.31
CA ASP A 983 -33.33 -25.70 -48.74
C ASP A 983 -34.60 -25.59 -47.85
N PRO A 984 -34.45 -25.33 -46.54
CA PRO A 984 -35.58 -25.13 -45.64
C PRO A 984 -36.40 -23.84 -45.93
N GLY A 985 -35.89 -22.90 -46.72
CA GLY A 985 -36.57 -21.64 -47.07
C GLY A 985 -36.96 -20.81 -45.84
N ASP A 986 -38.14 -20.19 -45.86
CA ASP A 986 -38.68 -19.33 -44.78
C ASP A 986 -38.80 -20.02 -43.41
N LEU A 987 -38.70 -21.35 -43.36
CA LEU A 987 -38.70 -22.08 -42.09
C LEU A 987 -37.41 -21.82 -41.29
N LYS A 988 -36.30 -21.45 -41.94
CA LYS A 988 -35.00 -21.27 -41.28
C LYS A 988 -35.02 -20.14 -40.24
N ASP A 989 -35.66 -19.02 -40.57
CA ASP A 989 -35.69 -17.83 -39.73
C ASP A 989 -36.78 -17.88 -38.65
N SER A 990 -37.74 -18.79 -38.80
CA SER A 990 -38.86 -18.99 -37.87
C SER A 990 -38.66 -20.16 -36.88
N LEU A 991 -37.50 -20.82 -36.90
CA LEU A 991 -37.21 -21.94 -35.99
C LEU A 991 -36.89 -21.44 -34.58
N PRO A 992 -37.42 -22.09 -33.52
CA PRO A 992 -37.10 -21.75 -32.13
C PRO A 992 -35.68 -22.20 -31.71
N VAL A 993 -34.89 -22.74 -32.64
CA VAL A 993 -33.53 -23.25 -32.42
C VAL A 993 -32.63 -22.85 -33.59
N LYS A 994 -31.34 -22.62 -33.32
CA LYS A 994 -30.36 -22.34 -34.37
C LYS A 994 -30.16 -23.56 -35.26
N LEU A 995 -30.39 -23.39 -36.57
CA LEU A 995 -30.17 -24.41 -37.59
C LEU A 995 -28.80 -24.20 -38.26
N GLN A 996 -27.90 -25.17 -38.12
CA GLN A 996 -26.62 -25.20 -38.83
C GLN A 996 -26.69 -26.20 -39.98
N MET A 997 -26.28 -25.77 -41.17
CA MET A 997 -26.27 -26.59 -42.38
C MET A 997 -24.84 -26.83 -42.84
N THR A 998 -24.47 -28.09 -43.01
CA THR A 998 -23.12 -28.50 -43.39
C THR A 998 -23.20 -29.50 -44.54
N SER A 999 -22.56 -29.18 -45.67
CA SER A 999 -22.47 -30.09 -46.82
C SER A 999 -21.21 -30.96 -46.69
N ARG A 1000 -21.36 -32.28 -46.76
CA ARG A 1000 -20.26 -33.25 -46.77
C ARG A 1000 -20.15 -33.86 -48.18
N GLY A 1001 -19.20 -33.35 -48.97
CA GLY A 1001 -19.02 -33.78 -50.37
C GLY A 1001 -20.03 -33.15 -51.34
N ARG A 1002 -20.10 -33.66 -52.58
CA ARG A 1002 -21.03 -33.14 -53.61
C ARG A 1002 -22.48 -33.61 -53.42
N ASP A 1003 -22.70 -34.69 -52.69
CA ASP A 1003 -23.99 -35.42 -52.71
C ASP A 1003 -24.70 -35.54 -51.34
N GLU A 1004 -24.10 -35.13 -50.21
CA GLU A 1004 -24.70 -35.24 -48.86
C GLU A 1004 -24.75 -33.89 -48.11
N GLN A 1005 -25.85 -33.63 -47.43
CA GLN A 1005 -26.09 -32.44 -46.62
C GLN A 1005 -26.64 -32.82 -45.24
N GLN A 1006 -26.14 -32.14 -44.22
CA GLN A 1006 -26.52 -32.35 -42.81
C GLN A 1006 -27.15 -31.09 -42.23
N LEU A 1007 -28.26 -31.26 -41.52
CA LEU A 1007 -28.96 -30.20 -40.81
C LEU A 1007 -28.89 -30.48 -39.30
N GLN A 1008 -28.18 -29.63 -38.57
CA GLN A 1008 -27.98 -29.76 -37.13
C GLN A 1008 -28.83 -28.74 -36.35
N MET A 1009 -29.56 -29.23 -35.35
CA MET A 1009 -30.37 -28.45 -34.42
C MET A 1009 -29.98 -28.81 -32.98
N ALA A 1010 -29.92 -27.81 -32.09
CA ALA A 1010 -29.65 -28.01 -30.66
C ALA A 1010 -30.85 -27.55 -29.81
N PHE A 1011 -31.36 -28.45 -28.97
CA PHE A 1011 -32.52 -28.22 -28.12
C PHE A 1011 -32.08 -28.10 -26.65
N THR A 1012 -32.43 -26.99 -26.01
CA THR A 1012 -32.15 -26.71 -24.59
C THR A 1012 -33.42 -26.73 -23.73
N GLU A 1013 -34.60 -26.52 -24.34
CA GLU A 1013 -35.87 -26.39 -23.64
C GLU A 1013 -36.93 -27.39 -24.13
N LEU A 1014 -37.89 -27.72 -23.27
CA LEU A 1014 -38.92 -28.72 -23.54
C LEU A 1014 -39.89 -28.32 -24.68
N GLN A 1015 -40.15 -27.02 -24.86
CA GLN A 1015 -41.13 -26.52 -25.84
C GLN A 1015 -40.57 -26.49 -27.26
N GLN A 1016 -39.26 -26.30 -27.43
CA GLN A 1016 -38.60 -26.20 -28.73
C GLN A 1016 -38.89 -27.40 -29.66
N PRO A 1017 -38.78 -28.68 -29.22
CA PRO A 1017 -39.12 -29.82 -30.08
C PRO A 1017 -40.63 -30.02 -30.32
N ARG A 1018 -41.52 -29.33 -29.57
CA ARG A 1018 -42.98 -29.36 -29.80
C ARG A 1018 -43.44 -28.39 -30.86
N ASP A 1019 -42.61 -27.41 -31.18
CA ASP A 1019 -42.94 -26.31 -32.07
C ASP A 1019 -43.43 -26.82 -33.44
N SER A 1020 -44.51 -26.20 -33.93
CA SER A 1020 -45.14 -26.56 -35.19
C SER A 1020 -44.20 -26.38 -36.40
N VAL A 1021 -43.25 -25.45 -36.33
CA VAL A 1021 -42.23 -25.17 -37.36
C VAL A 1021 -41.20 -26.30 -37.40
N VAL A 1022 -40.75 -26.81 -36.26
CA VAL A 1022 -39.83 -27.96 -36.16
C VAL A 1022 -40.48 -29.22 -36.75
N LYS A 1023 -41.76 -29.45 -36.47
CA LYS A 1023 -42.51 -30.57 -37.07
C LYS A 1023 -42.63 -30.43 -38.58
N LYS A 1024 -42.98 -29.24 -39.08
CA LYS A 1024 -43.04 -28.95 -40.53
C LYS A 1024 -41.69 -29.19 -41.22
N LEU A 1025 -40.59 -28.79 -40.59
CA LEU A 1025 -39.23 -29.02 -41.09
C LEU A 1025 -38.93 -30.53 -41.19
N LEU A 1026 -39.19 -31.29 -40.12
CA LEU A 1026 -38.96 -32.75 -40.11
C LEU A 1026 -39.78 -33.46 -41.21
N THR A 1027 -41.05 -33.09 -41.40
CA THR A 1027 -41.90 -33.68 -42.45
C THR A 1027 -41.41 -33.32 -43.84
N LYS A 1028 -41.09 -32.04 -44.11
CA LYS A 1028 -40.57 -31.60 -45.42
C LYS A 1028 -39.22 -32.26 -45.74
N HIS A 1029 -38.32 -32.33 -44.77
CA HIS A 1029 -37.02 -32.97 -44.95
C HIS A 1029 -37.16 -34.47 -45.21
N MET A 1030 -38.04 -35.17 -44.48
CA MET A 1030 -38.33 -36.58 -44.72
C MET A 1030 -38.90 -36.83 -46.14
N GLN A 1031 -39.85 -36.01 -46.58
CA GLN A 1031 -40.42 -36.10 -47.93
C GLN A 1031 -39.37 -35.86 -49.01
N PHE A 1032 -38.46 -34.91 -48.79
CA PHE A 1032 -37.34 -34.66 -49.71
C PHE A 1032 -36.42 -35.88 -49.80
N VAL A 1033 -35.95 -36.40 -48.66
CA VAL A 1033 -35.09 -37.60 -48.58
C VAL A 1033 -35.75 -38.82 -49.23
N SER A 1034 -37.08 -38.95 -49.11
CA SER A 1034 -37.84 -40.05 -49.72
C SER A 1034 -38.06 -39.88 -51.23
N ARG A 1035 -38.20 -38.65 -51.73
CA ARG A 1035 -38.43 -38.36 -53.17
C ARG A 1035 -37.17 -38.55 -54.02
N VAL A 1036 -35.99 -38.21 -53.51
CA VAL A 1036 -34.74 -38.31 -54.27
C VAL A 1036 -34.33 -39.77 -54.54
N LYS A 1037 -34.87 -40.75 -53.82
CA LYS A 1037 -34.58 -42.18 -54.01
C LYS A 1037 -35.53 -42.97 -54.92
N VAL A 1038 -36.63 -42.36 -55.38
CA VAL A 1038 -37.58 -43.00 -56.33
C VAL A 1038 -37.25 -42.63 -57.79
N LYS A 1039 -36.20 -41.82 -58.02
CA LYS A 1039 -35.65 -41.53 -59.35
C LYS A 1039 -34.37 -42.31 -59.60
#